data_AF-A0A162AA40-F1
#
_entry.id   AF-A0A162AA40-F1
#
_cell.length_a   1.000
_cell.length_b   1.000
_cell.length_c   1.000
_cell.angle_alpha   90.00
_cell.angle_beta   90.00
_cell.angle_gamma   90.00
#
_symmetry.space_group_name_H-M   'P 1'
#
loop_
_entity.id
_entity.type
_entity.pdbx_description
1 polymer ?
#
loop_
_entity_poly.entity_id
_entity_poly.type
_entity_poly.pdbx_seq_one_letter_code
_entity_poly.pdbx_strand_id
1 'polypeptide(L)'
;MWRERIIPKGKSYGGITLYKDKKVYELWCPASAVALYLKLELPLRTAQVRWLDSGEADLWRYQNGSWVKNTGKLAPATKLDLSRYSIGRGVFRCVQSAESDSSALFINTNKTSDILKDGLSKGYTIPWQHERVLKWLELLRNWQEKYNPIERPTQWSELKRKHLGDIKSKAQLEEMIPTCFLFRHRSSISEYDFKCPISDKEPARLWFKLLSELEQRCEQRREMLTDNSPIKFVKPSHGDFRNYISTYFPLHTLRVSLITSFALEGGVPIPVLSKLVAGHSRIIMTLYYTKIGQAYMKKVMSEAEDKLRLASEQQFKEFLINTEYNDLKLGTAFNDDSALRAVNAGSQVSWQIMDKGICPVGCQGCDNGGEQTVKLGNAPSSFAPTPRDFQGNVKNCVRCRWFITGPAFMPGLIAHFNNLSFEASEAGERHNTFEANLDVLKKMKFSAMDANEPFTREADLKAAEFEYEREATKVDALMNDMHATYRLIAQSTQIMNSTDETKLQLLSESGFSDVTAKLEDNSQLTQLEIVCRNAALYPYYDASKAVLKRGQAIDLMLRANGQDPLMLYLPDEDKLKVGNQIMLLIENRVGSFDKAIQFVESQSSLAEIGLPNAIGEYVKTELSKSANLIGYLNPHTTQGE
;
A
#
# COMPACT_ATOMS: atom_id res chain seq x y z
N MET A 1 37.14 29.62 5.50
CA MET A 1 37.09 31.09 5.61
C MET A 1 35.89 31.53 4.78
N TRP A 2 34.93 32.26 5.36
CA TRP A 2 33.64 32.57 4.71
C TRP A 2 33.70 33.89 3.93
N ARG A 3 34.29 34.93 4.52
CA ARG A 3 34.59 36.19 3.82
C ARG A 3 35.74 36.93 4.49
N GLU A 4 36.44 37.72 3.69
CA GLU A 4 37.44 38.66 4.16
C GLU A 4 36.80 40.06 4.28
N ARG A 5 37.04 40.74 5.41
CA ARG A 5 36.54 42.09 5.63
C ARG A 5 37.65 42.97 6.18
N ILE A 6 37.83 44.15 5.58
CA ILE A 6 38.70 45.19 6.10
C ILE A 6 37.88 46.06 7.06
N ILE A 7 38.32 46.16 8.30
CA ILE A 7 37.73 47.08 9.28
C ILE A 7 38.56 48.35 9.29
N PRO A 8 37.97 49.51 8.89
CA PRO A 8 38.71 50.75 8.80
C PRO A 8 39.05 51.29 10.20
N LYS A 9 40.16 52.05 10.27
CA LYS A 9 40.63 52.77 11.46
C LYS A 9 39.50 53.60 12.09
N GLY A 10 39.43 53.59 13.42
CA GLY A 10 38.44 54.35 14.20
C GLY A 10 37.12 53.63 14.47
N LYS A 11 36.89 52.44 13.89
CA LYS A 11 35.75 51.58 14.26
C LYS A 11 36.11 50.63 15.40
N SER A 12 35.14 50.38 16.28
CA SER A 12 35.24 49.37 17.34
C SER A 12 34.89 47.98 16.79
N TYR A 13 35.70 46.98 17.11
CA TYR A 13 35.43 45.57 16.79
C TYR A 13 35.76 44.69 18.00
N GLY A 14 34.75 43.97 18.51
CA GLY A 14 34.90 43.16 19.74
C GLY A 14 35.21 43.98 20.99
N GLY A 15 34.76 45.24 21.05
CA GLY A 15 35.03 46.15 22.18
C GLY A 15 36.37 46.87 22.12
N ILE A 16 37.20 46.63 21.10
CA ILE A 16 38.51 47.28 20.93
C ILE A 16 38.44 48.28 19.77
N THR A 17 38.84 49.53 20.01
CA THR A 17 38.98 50.56 18.96
C THR A 17 40.25 50.31 18.15
N LEU A 18 40.12 50.19 16.84
CA LEU A 18 41.24 49.89 15.96
C LEU A 18 42.01 51.16 15.56
N TYR A 19 43.32 51.19 15.84
CA TYR A 19 44.22 52.30 15.51
C TYR A 19 44.82 52.25 14.08
N LYS A 20 44.61 51.14 13.37
CA LYS A 20 44.96 50.92 11.95
C LYS A 20 43.92 50.02 11.29
N ASP A 21 43.84 50.05 9.96
CA ASP A 21 42.99 49.14 9.21
C ASP A 21 43.38 47.69 9.50
N LYS A 22 42.39 46.87 9.87
CA LYS A 22 42.63 45.47 10.23
C LYS A 22 41.86 44.57 9.29
N LYS A 23 42.60 43.69 8.60
CA LYS A 23 42.05 42.60 7.81
C LYS A 23 41.55 41.51 8.75
N VAL A 24 40.25 41.25 8.72
CA VAL A 24 39.58 40.24 9.56
C VAL A 24 39.00 39.16 8.66
N TYR A 25 39.22 37.92 9.05
CA TYR A 25 38.62 36.75 8.41
C TYR A 25 37.40 36.31 9.20
N GLU A 26 36.24 36.30 8.56
CA GLU A 26 35.01 35.82 9.17
C GLU A 26 34.77 34.36 8.76
N LEU A 27 34.34 33.55 9.72
CA LEU A 27 33.99 32.14 9.52
C LEU A 27 32.52 31.94 9.87
N TRP A 28 31.83 31.13 9.06
CA TRP A 28 30.45 30.76 9.33
C TRP A 28 30.36 29.69 10.43
N CYS A 29 29.38 29.83 11.33
CA CYS A 29 29.11 28.89 12.41
C CYS A 29 28.07 27.83 11.95
N PRO A 30 28.42 26.53 11.90
CA PRO A 30 27.53 25.50 11.37
C PRO A 30 26.43 25.02 12.32
N ALA A 31 26.44 25.46 13.59
CA ALA A 31 25.60 24.88 14.65
C ALA A 31 24.11 24.86 14.31
N SER A 32 23.52 25.97 13.85
CA SER A 32 22.09 26.05 13.53
C SER A 32 21.70 25.19 12.32
N ALA A 33 22.60 25.04 11.33
CA ALA A 33 22.35 24.23 10.14
C ALA A 33 22.41 22.74 10.45
N VAL A 34 23.40 22.30 11.23
CA VAL A 34 23.48 20.91 11.69
C VAL A 34 22.31 20.55 12.60
N ALA A 35 21.84 21.49 13.43
CA ALA A 35 20.65 21.30 14.27
C ALA A 35 19.39 21.07 13.42
N LEU A 36 19.25 21.84 12.32
CA LEU A 36 18.16 21.68 11.38
C LEU A 36 18.26 20.36 10.60
N TYR A 37 19.46 19.99 10.17
CA TYR A 37 19.72 18.70 9.52
C TYR A 37 19.31 17.52 10.42
N LEU A 38 19.68 17.57 11.71
CA LEU A 38 19.29 16.54 12.68
C LEU A 38 17.76 16.42 12.82
N LYS A 39 17.04 17.55 12.73
CA LYS A 39 15.56 17.60 12.79
C LYS A 39 14.88 17.01 11.56
N LEU A 40 15.57 16.94 10.43
CA LEU A 40 15.08 16.36 9.17
C LEU A 40 15.32 14.85 9.11
N GLU A 41 16.41 14.36 9.71
CA GLU A 41 16.73 12.92 9.70
C GLU A 41 16.10 12.17 10.89
N LEU A 42 16.01 12.81 12.06
CA LEU A 42 15.51 12.17 13.27
C LEU A 42 14.28 12.88 13.84
N PRO A 43 13.28 12.12 14.33
CA PRO A 43 12.06 12.67 14.89
C PRO A 43 12.29 13.25 16.30
N LEU A 44 13.30 14.09 16.52
CA LEU A 44 13.62 14.71 17.81
C LEU A 44 12.86 16.03 18.03
N ARG A 45 12.63 16.39 19.30
CA ARG A 45 12.11 17.73 19.65
C ARG A 45 13.22 18.77 19.48
N THR A 46 12.86 19.99 19.07
CA THR A 46 13.82 21.09 18.91
C THR A 46 14.60 21.38 20.19
N ALA A 47 13.94 21.34 21.35
CA ALA A 47 14.63 21.51 22.64
C ALA A 47 15.65 20.39 22.92
N GLN A 48 15.32 19.13 22.60
CA GLN A 48 16.24 18.00 22.78
C GLN A 48 17.49 18.17 21.92
N VAL A 49 17.32 18.52 20.64
CA VAL A 49 18.45 18.78 19.72
C VAL A 49 19.37 19.87 20.25
N ARG A 50 18.81 21.01 20.68
CA ARG A 50 19.58 22.17 21.16
C ARG A 50 20.40 21.86 22.41
N TRP A 51 19.93 20.94 23.25
CA TRP A 51 20.54 20.62 24.53
C TRP A 51 21.47 19.42 24.48
N LEU A 52 21.70 18.81 23.30
CA LEU A 52 22.60 17.68 23.16
C LEU A 52 24.00 18.00 23.67
N ASP A 53 24.57 17.02 24.38
CA ASP A 53 25.93 17.07 24.89
C ASP A 53 26.92 16.61 23.81
N SER A 54 28.06 17.28 23.74
CA SER A 54 29.16 17.01 22.81
C SER A 54 29.97 15.76 23.15
N GLY A 55 29.96 15.32 24.42
CA GLY A 55 30.83 14.27 24.94
C GLY A 55 32.28 14.72 25.18
N GLU A 56 32.56 16.04 25.18
CA GLU A 56 33.91 16.58 25.42
C GLU A 56 34.48 16.17 26.79
N ALA A 57 33.60 15.92 27.77
CA ALA A 57 33.95 15.48 29.13
C ALA A 57 33.77 13.96 29.36
N ASP A 58 33.45 13.17 28.33
CA ASP A 58 33.30 11.72 28.47
C ASP A 58 34.66 11.01 28.47
N LEU A 59 34.74 9.82 29.08
CA LEU A 59 35.94 8.98 29.09
C LEU A 59 36.28 8.40 27.70
N TRP A 60 35.24 8.00 26.96
CA TRP A 60 35.36 7.40 25.63
C TRP A 60 34.77 8.32 24.59
N ARG A 61 35.47 8.45 23.46
CA ARG A 61 35.14 9.34 22.37
C ARG A 61 34.93 8.54 21.10
N TYR A 62 33.85 8.84 20.39
CA TYR A 62 33.64 8.35 19.03
C TYR A 62 34.47 9.17 18.04
N GLN A 63 35.28 8.49 17.24
CA GLN A 63 36.11 9.09 16.19
C GLN A 63 36.19 8.17 14.96
N ASN A 64 35.76 8.66 13.79
CA ASN A 64 35.84 7.94 12.52
C ASN A 64 35.32 6.48 12.57
N GLY A 65 34.22 6.23 13.29
CA GLY A 65 33.67 4.88 13.41
C GLY A 65 34.25 4.01 14.53
N SER A 66 35.26 4.48 15.27
CA SER A 66 35.88 3.75 16.37
C SER A 66 35.77 4.49 17.70
N TRP A 67 35.87 3.75 18.80
CA TRP A 67 35.89 4.28 20.15
C TRP A 67 37.32 4.41 20.65
N VAL A 68 37.73 5.63 20.98
CA VAL A 68 39.08 5.96 21.45
C VAL A 68 38.99 6.63 22.81
N LYS A 69 39.99 6.42 23.67
CA LYS A 69 40.06 7.10 24.97
C LYS A 69 40.17 8.61 24.77
N ASN A 70 39.36 9.39 25.47
CA ASN A 70 39.38 10.84 25.37
C ASN A 70 40.64 11.42 26.04
N THR A 71 41.40 12.22 25.30
CA THR A 71 42.61 12.93 25.77
C THR A 71 42.40 14.45 25.83
N GLY A 72 41.16 14.91 25.70
CA GLY A 72 40.80 16.32 25.76
C GLY A 72 41.00 16.93 27.15
N LYS A 73 41.07 18.26 27.21
CA LYS A 73 41.29 19.01 28.47
C LYS A 73 40.21 18.77 29.53
N LEU A 74 39.00 18.42 29.09
CA LEU A 74 37.85 18.15 29.94
C LEU A 74 37.64 16.66 30.23
N ALA A 75 38.51 15.79 29.71
CA ALA A 75 38.44 14.36 29.99
C ALA A 75 38.65 14.11 31.50
N PRO A 76 37.93 13.15 32.09
CA PRO A 76 38.02 12.89 33.52
C PRO A 76 39.41 12.37 33.88
N ALA A 77 40.13 13.11 34.72
CA ALA A 77 41.51 12.80 35.11
C ALA A 77 41.60 12.04 36.44
N THR A 78 40.63 12.20 37.34
CA THR A 78 40.61 11.57 38.67
C THR A 78 39.41 10.65 38.89
N LYS A 79 39.49 9.74 39.88
CA LYS A 79 38.35 8.90 40.30
C LYS A 79 37.13 9.71 40.75
N LEU A 80 37.35 10.93 41.26
CA LEU A 80 36.29 11.86 41.65
C LEU A 80 35.62 12.50 40.42
N ASP A 81 36.37 12.74 39.34
CA ASP A 81 35.83 13.22 38.07
C ASP A 81 35.05 12.11 37.36
N LEU A 82 35.49 10.86 37.45
CA LEU A 82 34.75 9.70 36.96
C LEU A 82 33.37 9.58 37.65
N SER A 83 33.29 9.79 38.97
CA SER A 83 32.02 9.71 39.71
C SER A 83 31.11 10.94 39.52
N ARG A 84 31.68 12.12 39.25
CA ARG A 84 30.93 13.36 38.99
C ARG A 84 30.51 13.55 37.54
N TYR A 85 31.31 13.07 36.58
CA TYR A 85 31.22 13.49 35.18
C TYR A 85 31.28 12.38 34.12
N SER A 86 31.44 11.07 34.43
CA SER A 86 31.34 10.09 33.33
C SER A 86 30.75 8.73 33.69
N ILE A 87 29.64 8.39 33.03
CA ILE A 87 29.61 7.34 31.99
C ILE A 87 28.71 7.82 30.84
N GLY A 88 29.31 8.21 29.71
CA GLY A 88 28.68 8.37 28.38
C GLY A 88 27.48 9.31 28.29
N ARG A 89 27.68 10.61 28.55
CA ARG A 89 26.63 11.65 28.50
C ARG A 89 26.53 12.36 27.16
N GLY A 90 27.59 12.30 26.36
CA GLY A 90 27.64 12.82 25.01
C GLY A 90 26.60 12.17 24.12
N VAL A 91 26.29 12.84 23.02
CA VAL A 91 25.37 12.33 22.00
C VAL A 91 25.82 10.99 21.40
N PHE A 92 27.11 10.66 21.50
CA PHE A 92 27.66 9.38 21.06
C PHE A 92 27.63 8.38 22.21
N ARG A 93 27.10 7.17 21.97
CA ARG A 93 27.12 6.09 22.97
C ARG A 93 27.49 4.74 22.36
N CYS A 94 28.38 4.00 23.02
CA CYS A 94 28.67 2.63 22.64
C CYS A 94 27.59 1.71 23.21
N VAL A 95 27.02 0.84 22.38
CA VAL A 95 26.14 -0.24 22.79
C VAL A 95 26.88 -1.54 22.53
N GLN A 96 27.30 -2.17 23.62
CA GLN A 96 27.96 -3.47 23.59
C GLN A 96 26.91 -4.53 23.25
N SER A 97 27.12 -5.25 22.14
CA SER A 97 26.33 -6.43 21.77
C SER A 97 27.24 -7.65 21.72
N ALA A 98 26.67 -8.85 21.85
CA ALA A 98 27.43 -10.11 21.84
C ALA A 98 28.20 -10.35 20.53
N GLU A 99 27.81 -9.70 19.43
CA GLU A 99 28.37 -9.91 18.09
C GLU A 99 29.29 -8.76 17.61
N SER A 100 29.05 -7.52 18.02
CA SER A 100 29.91 -6.35 17.72
C SER A 100 29.53 -5.11 18.53
N ASP A 101 30.51 -4.24 18.80
CA ASP A 101 30.28 -2.91 19.40
C ASP A 101 29.64 -1.98 18.36
N SER A 102 28.43 -1.50 18.64
CA SER A 102 27.69 -0.59 17.75
C SER A 102 27.58 0.82 18.34
N SER A 103 27.51 1.83 17.47
CA SER A 103 27.36 3.23 17.89
C SER A 103 25.91 3.67 17.87
N ALA A 104 25.42 4.15 19.01
CA ALA A 104 24.08 4.67 19.21
C ALA A 104 24.08 6.16 19.53
N LEU A 105 22.90 6.78 19.44
CA LEU A 105 22.69 8.18 19.80
C LEU A 105 22.09 8.28 21.21
N PHE A 106 22.74 9.02 22.10
CA PHE A 106 22.19 9.30 23.42
C PHE A 106 21.57 10.69 23.49
N ILE A 107 20.31 10.74 23.92
CA ILE A 107 19.56 11.97 24.11
C ILE A 107 19.48 12.24 25.61
N ASN A 108 20.20 13.26 26.07
CA ASN A 108 20.35 13.62 27.48
C ASN A 108 19.07 14.13 28.16
N THR A 109 17.98 14.37 27.41
CA THR A 109 16.72 14.88 27.96
C THR A 109 15.49 14.17 27.40
N ASN A 110 14.52 13.87 28.27
CA ASN A 110 13.23 13.30 27.93
C ASN A 110 12.11 13.99 28.71
N LYS A 111 11.14 14.59 28.00
CA LYS A 111 10.08 15.42 28.61
C LYS A 111 9.21 14.67 29.62
N THR A 112 8.85 13.42 29.35
CA THR A 112 7.85 12.68 30.15
C THR A 112 8.46 11.57 30.99
N SER A 113 9.54 10.95 30.54
CA SER A 113 10.19 9.85 31.27
C SER A 113 11.24 10.30 32.28
N ASP A 114 11.66 11.57 32.27
CA ASP A 114 12.65 12.10 33.23
C ASP A 114 12.01 12.73 34.48
N ILE A 115 10.67 12.78 34.58
CA ILE A 115 9.95 13.45 35.67
C ILE A 115 10.24 12.79 37.03
N LEU A 116 10.44 11.47 37.06
CA LEU A 116 10.67 10.68 38.27
C LEU A 116 12.10 10.13 38.37
N LYS A 117 13.03 10.65 37.56
CA LYS A 117 14.37 10.11 37.41
C LYS A 117 15.41 11.06 37.97
N ASP A 118 16.30 10.55 38.79
CA ASP A 118 17.43 11.32 39.32
C ASP A 118 18.48 11.57 38.25
N GLY A 119 19.21 12.69 38.37
CA GLY A 119 20.06 13.29 37.33
C GLY A 119 20.79 12.29 36.41
N LEU A 120 21.45 11.27 36.97
CA LEU A 120 22.24 10.30 36.19
C LEU A 120 21.39 9.32 35.37
N SER A 121 20.13 9.12 35.70
CA SER A 121 19.22 8.22 34.98
C SER A 121 18.38 8.92 33.90
N LYS A 122 18.49 10.26 33.82
CA LYS A 122 17.78 11.10 32.82
C LYS A 122 18.30 10.86 31.40
N GLY A 123 17.39 10.92 30.44
CA GLY A 123 17.66 10.67 29.02
C GLY A 123 17.34 9.24 28.56
N TYR A 124 17.64 8.98 27.28
CA TYR A 124 17.43 7.68 26.64
C TYR A 124 18.41 7.48 25.48
N THR A 125 18.69 6.23 25.16
CA THR A 125 19.54 5.84 24.03
C THR A 125 18.64 5.40 22.87
N ILE A 126 18.92 5.93 21.68
CA ILE A 126 18.35 5.47 20.41
C ILE A 126 19.35 4.45 19.85
N PRO A 127 19.06 3.13 19.89
CA PRO A 127 19.95 2.07 19.44
C PRO A 127 19.93 1.95 17.90
N TRP A 128 20.18 3.07 17.21
CA TRP A 128 20.21 3.16 15.76
C TRP A 128 21.48 3.85 15.32
N GLN A 129 22.34 3.11 14.63
CA GLN A 129 23.58 3.62 14.05
C GLN A 129 23.29 4.42 12.78
N HIS A 130 22.93 5.69 12.94
CA HIS A 130 22.68 6.58 11.82
C HIS A 130 23.98 7.26 11.37
N GLU A 131 24.73 6.60 10.47
CA GLU A 131 26.07 7.02 10.04
C GLU A 131 26.16 8.49 9.59
N ARG A 132 25.22 8.93 8.74
CA ARG A 132 25.19 10.32 8.24
C ARG A 132 25.07 11.34 9.38
N VAL A 133 24.22 11.06 10.37
CA VAL A 133 24.02 11.92 11.54
C VAL A 133 25.26 11.91 12.43
N LEU A 134 25.83 10.73 12.72
CA LEU A 134 27.03 10.58 13.53
C LEU A 134 28.20 11.39 12.94
N LYS A 135 28.40 11.29 11.61
CA LYS A 135 29.41 12.06 10.88
C LYS A 135 29.24 13.58 11.06
N TRP A 136 28.03 14.10 10.89
CA TRP A 136 27.79 15.55 11.01
C TRP A 136 27.93 16.06 12.45
N LEU A 137 27.50 15.27 13.44
CA LEU A 137 27.69 15.61 14.85
C LEU A 137 29.17 15.59 15.23
N GLU A 138 29.95 14.64 14.70
CA GLU A 138 31.40 14.57 14.92
C GLU A 138 32.11 15.79 14.32
N LEU A 139 31.79 16.14 13.07
CA LEU A 139 32.34 17.32 12.41
C LEU A 139 32.00 18.60 13.19
N LEU A 140 30.77 18.72 13.70
CA LEU A 140 30.37 19.86 14.52
C LEU A 140 31.15 19.91 15.83
N ARG A 141 31.29 18.78 16.53
CA ARG A 141 32.08 18.69 17.78
C ARG A 141 33.52 19.14 17.55
N ASN A 142 34.18 18.59 16.53
CA ASN A 142 35.56 18.93 16.19
C ASN A 142 35.70 20.42 15.82
N TRP A 143 34.70 21.00 15.16
CA TRP A 143 34.65 22.44 14.88
C TRP A 143 34.52 23.27 16.16
N GLN A 144 33.65 22.87 17.09
CA GLN A 144 33.46 23.56 18.37
C GLN A 144 34.72 23.51 19.22
N GLU A 145 35.40 22.36 19.33
CA GLU A 145 36.66 22.25 20.09
C GLU A 145 37.75 23.18 19.53
N LYS A 146 37.82 23.33 18.21
CA LYS A 146 38.83 24.16 17.54
C LYS A 146 38.56 25.67 17.63
N TYR A 147 37.31 26.09 17.42
CA TYR A 147 36.96 27.52 17.26
C TYR A 147 36.13 28.09 18.41
N ASN A 148 35.59 27.25 19.29
CA ASN A 148 34.78 27.64 20.44
C ASN A 148 35.03 26.70 21.65
N PRO A 149 36.28 26.65 22.15
CA PRO A 149 36.63 25.80 23.28
C PRO A 149 35.93 26.28 24.56
N ILE A 150 35.58 25.32 25.42
CA ILE A 150 34.99 25.56 26.73
C ILE A 150 35.96 25.14 27.84
N GLU A 151 35.97 25.88 28.95
CA GLU A 151 36.87 25.61 30.09
C GLU A 151 36.28 24.64 31.11
N ARG A 152 34.94 24.58 31.20
CA ARG A 152 34.22 23.65 32.06
C ARG A 152 32.82 23.38 31.51
N PRO A 153 32.18 22.25 31.89
CA PRO A 153 30.76 22.03 31.64
C PRO A 153 29.90 23.17 32.19
N THR A 154 28.89 23.59 31.42
CA THR A 154 28.00 24.69 31.80
C THR A 154 26.92 24.17 32.75
N GLN A 155 26.73 24.84 33.90
CA GLN A 155 25.62 24.53 34.81
C GLN A 155 24.30 25.06 34.24
N TRP A 156 23.21 24.31 34.43
CA TRP A 156 21.88 24.71 33.95
C TRP A 156 21.32 25.93 34.68
N SER A 157 21.71 26.15 35.94
CA SER A 157 21.39 27.34 36.74
C SER A 157 21.96 28.64 36.15
N GLU A 158 23.04 28.55 35.37
CA GLU A 158 23.63 29.71 34.69
C GLU A 158 22.73 30.17 33.52
N LEU A 159 21.95 29.28 32.90
CA LEU A 159 21.22 29.56 31.67
C LEU A 159 20.12 30.61 31.84
N LYS A 160 20.18 31.65 31.01
CA LYS A 160 19.15 32.69 30.88
C LYS A 160 17.91 32.18 30.13
N ARG A 161 16.76 32.87 30.31
CA ARG A 161 15.47 32.58 29.65
C ARG A 161 15.59 32.40 28.13
N LYS A 162 16.43 33.19 27.46
CA LYS A 162 16.67 33.10 26.00
C LYS A 162 17.24 31.75 25.53
N HIS A 163 17.91 31.01 26.42
CA HIS A 163 18.49 29.69 26.13
C HIS A 163 17.54 28.55 26.49
N LEU A 164 16.68 28.73 27.50
CA LEU A 164 15.73 27.70 27.95
C LEU A 164 14.45 27.70 27.10
N GLY A 165 14.04 28.86 26.58
CA GLY A 165 12.76 29.03 25.88
C GLY A 165 11.59 29.17 26.87
N ASP A 166 11.28 28.09 27.58
CA ASP A 166 10.23 28.04 28.60
C ASP A 166 10.76 28.35 30.01
N ILE A 167 9.87 28.75 30.92
CA ILE A 167 10.18 28.99 32.33
C ILE A 167 10.34 27.65 33.04
N LYS A 168 11.57 27.30 33.45
CA LYS A 168 11.86 26.19 34.35
C LYS A 168 12.08 26.71 35.78
N SER A 169 11.69 25.94 36.79
CA SER A 169 11.96 26.31 38.19
C SER A 169 13.46 26.20 38.51
N LYS A 170 13.93 26.97 39.50
CA LYS A 170 15.35 26.91 39.92
C LYS A 170 15.75 25.51 40.40
N ALA A 171 14.89 24.86 41.18
CA ALA A 171 15.09 23.48 41.63
C ALA A 171 15.27 22.50 40.46
N GLN A 172 14.46 22.61 39.41
CA GLN A 172 14.60 21.76 38.22
C GLN A 172 15.93 21.99 37.48
N LEU A 173 16.47 23.20 37.49
CA LEU A 173 17.76 23.51 36.85
C LEU A 173 18.95 23.02 37.68
N GLU A 174 18.84 23.07 39.01
CA GLU A 174 19.87 22.58 39.94
C GLU A 174 19.98 21.05 39.92
N GLU A 175 18.88 20.34 39.67
CA GLU A 175 18.86 18.88 39.48
C GLU A 175 19.44 18.41 38.13
N MET A 176 19.68 19.31 37.17
CA MET A 176 20.23 18.94 35.87
C MET A 176 21.75 18.88 35.92
N ILE A 177 22.32 17.81 35.35
CA ILE A 177 23.76 17.59 35.30
C ILE A 177 24.41 18.68 34.43
N PRO A 178 25.55 19.27 34.85
CA PRO A 178 26.34 20.16 34.02
C PRO A 178 26.64 19.54 32.65
N THR A 179 26.45 20.31 31.56
CA THR A 179 26.43 19.78 30.19
C THR A 179 27.42 20.54 29.30
N CYS A 180 28.14 19.82 28.45
CA CYS A 180 28.98 20.38 27.39
C CYS A 180 28.16 20.53 26.11
N PHE A 181 27.35 21.59 26.00
CA PHE A 181 26.42 21.78 24.88
C PHE A 181 27.12 21.72 23.51
N LEU A 182 26.71 20.80 22.64
CA LEU A 182 27.23 20.65 21.28
C LEU A 182 26.78 21.81 20.38
N PHE A 183 25.50 22.16 20.48
CA PHE A 183 24.89 23.23 19.68
C PHE A 183 25.02 24.58 20.37
N ARG A 184 26.24 25.14 20.37
CA ARG A 184 26.60 26.45 20.94
C ARG A 184 27.10 27.41 19.86
N HIS A 185 27.00 28.72 20.10
CA HIS A 185 27.20 29.72 19.04
C HIS A 185 28.32 30.73 19.35
N ARG A 186 29.46 30.61 18.65
CA ARG A 186 30.61 31.54 18.81
C ARG A 186 30.36 32.93 18.24
N SER A 187 29.41 33.08 17.31
CA SER A 187 29.12 34.40 16.73
C SER A 187 27.98 35.12 17.46
N SER A 188 27.71 34.79 18.73
CA SER A 188 26.86 35.62 19.57
C SER A 188 27.53 36.97 19.87
N ILE A 189 26.72 37.98 20.19
CA ILE A 189 27.21 39.32 20.55
C ILE A 189 27.89 39.29 21.93
N SER A 190 27.41 38.43 22.83
CA SER A 190 27.93 38.31 24.19
C SER A 190 28.82 37.08 24.32
N GLU A 191 30.04 37.26 24.83
CA GLU A 191 30.98 36.15 25.10
C GLU A 191 30.42 35.12 26.06
N TYR A 192 29.55 35.56 26.98
CA TYR A 192 28.83 34.69 27.88
C TYR A 192 28.03 33.59 27.15
N ASP A 193 27.47 33.91 25.98
CA ASP A 193 26.62 32.97 25.23
C ASP A 193 27.44 31.90 24.49
N PHE A 194 28.77 32.03 24.39
CA PHE A 194 29.62 31.12 23.63
C PHE A 194 29.56 29.68 24.16
N LYS A 195 29.34 29.53 25.46
CA LYS A 195 29.19 28.24 26.18
C LYS A 195 27.73 27.78 26.33
N CYS A 196 26.77 28.59 25.92
CA CYS A 196 25.34 28.33 26.07
C CYS A 196 24.75 27.70 24.79
N PRO A 197 23.64 26.95 24.89
CA PRO A 197 23.00 26.40 23.72
C PRO A 197 22.37 27.52 22.86
N ILE A 198 22.32 27.27 21.54
CA ILE A 198 21.64 28.10 20.55
C ILE A 198 20.19 28.40 20.98
N SER A 199 19.65 29.56 20.61
CA SER A 199 18.24 29.89 20.91
C SER A 199 17.28 29.05 20.04
N ASP A 200 16.05 28.85 20.49
CA ASP A 200 14.97 28.21 19.71
C ASP A 200 14.64 28.98 18.43
N LYS A 201 14.81 30.31 18.46
CA LYS A 201 14.56 31.19 17.33
C LYS A 201 15.54 30.95 16.19
N GLU A 202 16.80 30.61 16.47
CA GLU A 202 17.85 30.46 15.45
C GLU A 202 17.55 29.36 14.41
N PRO A 203 17.28 28.09 14.78
CA PRO A 203 16.88 27.06 13.83
C PRO A 203 15.53 27.38 13.17
N ALA A 204 14.61 28.05 13.87
CA ALA A 204 13.34 28.48 13.28
C ALA A 204 13.54 29.53 12.17
N ARG A 205 14.45 30.51 12.36
CA ARG A 205 14.80 31.51 11.33
C ARG A 205 15.36 30.83 10.08
N LEU A 206 16.27 29.86 10.29
CA LEU A 206 16.90 29.14 9.19
C LEU A 206 15.88 28.27 8.45
N TRP A 207 14.98 27.60 9.17
CA TRP A 207 13.90 26.80 8.59
C TRP A 207 12.97 27.62 7.69
N PHE A 208 12.55 28.80 8.15
CA PHE A 208 11.77 29.72 7.33
C PHE A 208 12.50 30.13 6.05
N LYS A 209 13.79 30.50 6.15
CA LYS A 209 14.59 30.85 4.97
C LYS A 209 14.69 29.68 3.98
N LEU A 210 14.85 28.46 4.49
CA LEU A 210 14.91 27.26 3.67
C LEU A 210 13.58 27.00 2.96
N LEU A 211 12.45 27.14 3.66
CA LEU A 211 11.13 27.01 3.06
C LEU A 211 10.80 28.12 2.06
N SER A 212 11.21 29.37 2.33
CA SER A 212 11.06 30.47 1.37
C SER A 212 11.85 30.22 0.09
N GLU A 213 13.09 29.74 0.22
CA GLU A 213 13.91 29.35 -0.94
C GLU A 213 13.30 28.15 -1.69
N LEU A 214 12.75 27.17 -0.97
CA LEU A 214 12.05 26.03 -1.58
C LEU A 214 10.81 26.48 -2.36
N GLU A 215 10.00 27.37 -1.78
CA GLU A 215 8.83 27.97 -2.42
C GLU A 215 9.21 28.66 -3.74
N GLN A 216 10.26 29.48 -3.72
CA GLN A 216 10.77 30.14 -4.92
C GLN A 216 11.26 29.15 -5.99
N ARG A 217 11.90 28.05 -5.59
CA ARG A 217 12.34 27.01 -6.53
C ARG A 217 11.18 26.24 -7.15
N CYS A 218 10.16 25.92 -6.36
CA CYS A 218 8.94 25.28 -6.88
C CYS A 218 8.23 26.19 -7.90
N GLU A 219 8.16 27.50 -7.61
CA GLU A 219 7.61 28.49 -8.53
C GLU A 219 8.42 28.59 -9.83
N GLN A 220 9.75 28.64 -9.74
CA GLN A 220 10.64 28.63 -10.91
C GLN A 220 10.50 27.38 -11.78
N ARG A 221 10.21 26.23 -11.16
CA ARG A 221 9.98 24.95 -11.86
C ARG A 221 8.56 24.75 -12.35
N ARG A 222 7.64 25.68 -12.05
CA ARG A 222 6.20 25.58 -12.34
C ARG A 222 5.55 24.33 -11.72
N GLU A 223 6.04 23.90 -10.56
CA GLU A 223 5.41 22.84 -9.78
C GLU A 223 4.13 23.39 -9.12
N MET A 224 2.97 22.83 -9.46
CA MET A 224 1.66 23.26 -8.96
C MET A 224 0.94 22.12 -8.24
N LEU A 225 -0.01 22.48 -7.39
CA LEU A 225 -0.94 21.52 -6.77
C LEU A 225 -1.90 20.94 -7.83
N THR A 226 -2.61 19.87 -7.47
CA THR A 226 -3.57 19.18 -8.36
C THR A 226 -4.72 20.08 -8.83
N ASP A 227 -4.94 21.21 -8.16
CA ASP A 227 -5.94 22.24 -8.48
C ASP A 227 -5.35 23.44 -9.26
N ASN A 228 -4.12 23.31 -9.80
CA ASN A 228 -3.35 24.36 -10.46
C ASN A 228 -3.01 25.58 -9.58
N SER A 229 -3.12 25.46 -8.25
CA SER A 229 -2.67 26.53 -7.35
C SER A 229 -1.16 26.45 -7.05
N PRO A 230 -0.49 27.60 -6.80
CA PRO A 230 0.93 27.61 -6.47
C PRO A 230 1.18 27.00 -5.08
N ILE A 231 2.24 26.20 -4.97
CA ILE A 231 2.64 25.58 -3.71
C ILE A 231 3.14 26.67 -2.74
N LYS A 232 2.56 26.73 -1.54
CA LYS A 232 2.96 27.69 -0.49
C LYS A 232 3.45 26.97 0.76
N PHE A 233 4.64 27.32 1.22
CA PHE A 233 5.28 26.82 2.43
C PHE A 233 5.35 27.87 3.55
N VAL A 234 5.43 29.17 3.19
CA VAL A 234 5.47 30.29 4.14
C VAL A 234 4.14 31.05 4.21
N LYS A 235 3.81 31.58 5.39
CA LYS A 235 2.57 32.35 5.56
C LYS A 235 2.80 33.81 5.14
N PRO A 236 1.87 34.41 4.38
CA PRO A 236 1.95 35.83 4.04
C PRO A 236 1.89 36.69 5.31
N SER A 237 2.74 37.72 5.37
CA SER A 237 2.73 38.69 6.47
C SER A 237 1.55 39.65 6.29
N HIS A 238 0.49 39.51 7.09
CA HIS A 238 -0.64 40.44 7.09
C HIS A 238 -0.48 41.50 8.20
N GLY A 239 -0.45 42.79 7.85
CA GLY A 239 -0.55 43.94 8.76
C GLY A 239 0.72 44.80 8.97
N ASP A 240 0.56 45.92 9.70
CA ASP A 240 1.61 46.93 10.01
C ASP A 240 2.76 46.41 10.91
N PHE A 241 2.59 45.24 11.52
CA PHE A 241 3.61 44.59 12.35
C PHE A 241 4.48 43.62 11.53
N ARG A 242 5.64 44.12 11.05
CA ARG A 242 6.60 43.39 10.19
C ARG A 242 7.49 42.34 10.89
N ASN A 243 6.92 41.43 11.67
CA ASN A 243 7.60 40.18 12.09
C ASN A 243 6.50 39.16 12.42
N TYR A 244 6.53 37.91 11.94
CA TYR A 244 7.43 36.86 12.40
C TYR A 244 7.53 35.71 11.37
N ILE A 245 8.71 35.10 11.33
CA ILE A 245 9.10 33.78 10.76
C ILE A 245 7.98 32.74 10.97
N SER A 246 7.00 32.70 10.05
CA SER A 246 5.79 31.88 10.18
C SER A 246 5.63 31.01 8.94
N THR A 247 5.52 29.70 9.17
CA THR A 247 5.50 28.67 8.13
C THR A 247 4.22 27.86 8.27
N TYR A 248 3.67 27.35 7.17
CA TYR A 248 2.57 26.37 7.24
C TYR A 248 3.03 25.06 7.91
N PHE A 249 4.31 24.74 7.78
CA PHE A 249 4.94 23.53 8.31
C PHE A 249 5.96 23.88 9.41
N PRO A 250 5.54 24.10 10.67
CA PRO A 250 6.47 24.43 11.75
C PRO A 250 7.43 23.26 12.04
N LEU A 251 8.60 23.57 12.61
CA LEU A 251 9.65 22.57 12.93
C LEU A 251 9.17 21.40 13.79
N HIS A 252 8.12 21.59 14.58
CA HIS A 252 7.54 20.51 15.37
C HIS A 252 6.86 19.45 14.51
N THR A 253 6.25 19.85 13.39
CA THR A 253 5.55 18.95 12.46
C THR A 253 6.49 17.90 11.86
N LEU A 254 7.76 18.24 11.61
CA LEU A 254 8.76 17.28 11.11
C LEU A 254 8.86 16.01 11.97
N ARG A 255 8.74 16.15 13.30
CA ARG A 255 8.76 14.99 14.19
C ARG A 255 7.55 14.08 13.94
N VAL A 256 6.38 14.67 13.75
CA VAL A 256 5.14 13.92 13.47
C VAL A 256 5.26 13.23 12.13
N SER A 257 5.61 13.97 11.08
CA SER A 257 5.77 13.45 9.71
C SER A 257 6.77 12.29 9.64
N LEU A 258 7.93 12.40 10.29
CA LEU A 258 8.92 11.32 10.33
C LEU A 258 8.41 10.08 11.07
N ILE A 259 7.72 10.24 12.21
CA ILE A 259 7.11 9.10 12.92
C ILE A 259 6.08 8.42 12.04
N THR A 260 5.24 9.19 11.34
CA THR A 260 4.21 8.66 10.44
C THR A 260 4.83 7.94 9.24
N SER A 261 5.83 8.51 8.59
CA SER A 261 6.51 7.88 7.44
C SER A 261 7.23 6.58 7.86
N PHE A 262 7.99 6.57 8.96
CA PHE A 262 8.62 5.34 9.43
C PHE A 262 7.62 4.26 9.84
N ALA A 263 6.45 4.63 10.38
CA ALA A 263 5.43 3.67 10.79
C ALA A 263 4.65 3.11 9.60
N LEU A 264 4.20 3.97 8.68
CA LEU A 264 3.29 3.58 7.60
C LEU A 264 4.04 3.11 6.35
N GLU A 265 5.04 3.86 5.89
CA GLU A 265 5.79 3.55 4.66
C GLU A 265 7.00 2.65 4.97
N GLY A 266 7.68 2.90 6.08
CA GLY A 266 8.84 2.13 6.52
C GLY A 266 8.50 0.81 7.21
N GLY A 267 7.22 0.57 7.54
CA GLY A 267 6.76 -0.66 8.20
C GLY A 267 7.34 -0.91 9.60
N VAL A 268 7.95 0.10 10.24
CA VAL A 268 8.59 -0.08 11.55
C VAL A 268 7.53 -0.24 12.64
N PRO A 269 7.58 -1.29 13.49
CA PRO A 269 6.59 -1.50 14.53
C PRO A 269 6.42 -0.28 15.46
N ILE A 270 5.16 0.11 15.71
CA ILE A 270 4.82 1.26 16.55
C ILE A 270 5.46 1.19 17.96
N PRO A 271 5.55 0.02 18.64
CA PRO A 271 6.23 -0.06 19.93
C PRO A 271 7.72 0.35 19.87
N VAL A 272 8.41 -0.04 18.79
CA VAL A 272 9.82 0.28 18.54
C VAL A 272 9.99 1.78 18.31
N LEU A 273 9.22 2.37 17.40
CA LEU A 273 9.25 3.81 17.13
C LEU A 273 8.93 4.63 18.38
N SER A 274 7.92 4.21 19.12
CA SER A 274 7.45 4.89 20.33
C SER A 274 8.52 4.92 21.43
N LYS A 275 9.11 3.75 21.74
CA LYS A 275 10.00 3.59 22.90
C LYS A 275 11.45 3.91 22.59
N LEU A 276 11.96 3.45 21.45
CA LEU A 276 13.38 3.49 21.14
C LEU A 276 13.79 4.72 20.33
N VAL A 277 12.91 5.23 19.46
CA VAL A 277 13.24 6.38 18.59
C VAL A 277 12.65 7.68 19.11
N ALA A 278 11.35 7.69 19.43
CA ALA A 278 10.65 8.88 19.89
C ALA A 278 10.80 9.12 21.41
N GLY A 279 11.12 8.09 22.19
CA GLY A 279 11.28 8.16 23.64
C GLY A 279 9.98 8.48 24.38
N HIS A 280 8.82 8.11 23.83
CA HIS A 280 7.52 8.32 24.47
C HIS A 280 7.33 7.39 25.68
N SER A 281 6.83 7.94 26.79
CA SER A 281 6.52 7.14 27.99
C SER A 281 5.36 6.18 27.75
N ARG A 282 4.36 6.56 26.94
CA ARG A 282 3.17 5.74 26.60
C ARG A 282 3.01 5.60 25.09
N ILE A 283 2.67 4.39 24.62
CA ILE A 283 2.50 4.07 23.18
C ILE A 283 1.35 4.87 22.54
N ILE A 284 0.31 5.20 23.32
CA ILE A 284 -0.84 5.99 22.86
C ILE A 284 -0.46 7.34 22.25
N MET A 285 0.63 7.95 22.72
CA MET A 285 1.15 9.20 22.16
C MET A 285 1.65 9.02 20.72
N THR A 286 2.12 7.83 20.37
CA THR A 286 2.58 7.49 19.02
C THR A 286 1.43 7.11 18.10
N LEU A 287 0.41 6.41 18.63
CA LEU A 287 -0.83 6.10 17.89
C LEU A 287 -1.58 7.34 17.40
N TYR A 288 -1.50 8.46 18.14
CA TYR A 288 -2.11 9.71 17.68
C TYR A 288 -1.50 10.23 16.36
N TYR A 289 -0.26 9.83 16.03
CA TYR A 289 0.44 10.22 14.81
C TYR A 289 0.17 9.30 13.62
N THR A 290 -0.46 8.15 13.84
CA THR A 290 -0.88 7.22 12.78
C THR A 290 -2.36 7.44 12.46
N LYS A 291 -2.77 8.68 12.19
CA LYS A 291 -4.10 8.93 11.61
C LYS A 291 -4.08 8.45 10.17
N ILE A 292 -4.52 7.22 9.98
CA ILE A 292 -4.63 6.57 8.68
C ILE A 292 -5.77 7.26 7.91
N GLY A 293 -5.46 7.83 6.75
CA GLY A 293 -6.49 8.35 5.85
C GLY A 293 -7.33 7.22 5.27
N GLN A 294 -8.62 7.45 5.04
CA GLN A 294 -9.55 6.41 4.54
C GLN A 294 -9.07 5.76 3.24
N ALA A 295 -8.52 6.54 2.30
CA ALA A 295 -7.97 6.02 1.04
C ALA A 295 -6.77 5.08 1.25
N TYR A 296 -5.88 5.41 2.19
CA TYR A 296 -4.73 4.56 2.52
C TYR A 296 -5.17 3.29 3.25
N MET A 297 -6.17 3.38 4.14
CA MET A 297 -6.75 2.20 4.79
C MET A 297 -7.33 1.23 3.77
N LYS A 298 -8.14 1.73 2.81
CA LYS A 298 -8.75 0.90 1.75
C LYS A 298 -7.67 0.19 0.94
N LYS A 299 -6.61 0.89 0.54
CA LYS A 299 -5.49 0.31 -0.18
C LYS A 299 -4.78 -0.78 0.62
N VAL A 300 -4.40 -0.50 1.87
CA VAL A 300 -3.66 -1.45 2.71
C VAL A 300 -4.50 -2.69 3.05
N MET A 301 -5.79 -2.52 3.32
CA MET A 301 -6.70 -3.64 3.58
C MET A 301 -6.89 -4.51 2.33
N SER A 302 -7.06 -3.89 1.15
CA SER A 302 -7.13 -4.62 -0.13
C SER A 302 -5.85 -5.42 -0.39
N GLU A 303 -4.67 -4.82 -0.20
CA GLU A 303 -3.39 -5.52 -0.35
C GLU A 303 -3.20 -6.65 0.68
N ALA A 304 -3.78 -6.49 1.88
CA ALA A 304 -3.74 -7.52 2.91
C ALA A 304 -4.68 -8.70 2.57
N GLU A 305 -5.89 -8.42 2.07
CA GLU A 305 -6.83 -9.43 1.58
C GLU A 305 -6.23 -10.24 0.43
N ASP A 306 -5.56 -9.60 -0.53
CA ASP A 306 -4.88 -10.29 -1.63
C ASP A 306 -3.78 -11.24 -1.13
N LYS A 307 -2.97 -10.79 -0.16
CA LYS A 307 -1.93 -11.62 0.45
C LYS A 307 -2.51 -12.82 1.20
N LEU A 308 -3.60 -12.62 1.94
CA LEU A 308 -4.28 -13.70 2.66
C LEU A 308 -4.86 -14.74 1.70
N ARG A 309 -5.41 -14.31 0.56
CA ARG A 309 -5.92 -15.22 -0.48
C ARG A 309 -4.80 -16.06 -1.12
N LEU A 310 -3.69 -15.44 -1.50
CA LEU A 310 -2.56 -16.19 -2.07
C LEU A 310 -1.96 -17.17 -1.04
N ALA A 311 -1.91 -16.76 0.24
CA ALA A 311 -1.48 -17.64 1.32
C ALA A 311 -2.45 -18.80 1.54
N SER A 312 -3.77 -18.60 1.42
CA SER A 312 -4.75 -19.67 1.60
C SER A 312 -4.71 -20.71 0.47
N GLU A 313 -4.49 -20.29 -0.78
CA GLU A 313 -4.27 -21.20 -1.92
C GLU A 313 -3.00 -22.05 -1.72
N GLN A 314 -1.91 -21.45 -1.22
CA GLN A 314 -0.67 -22.15 -0.87
C GLN A 314 -0.86 -23.10 0.33
N GLN A 315 -1.56 -22.66 1.37
CA GLN A 315 -1.87 -23.48 2.54
C GLN A 315 -2.74 -24.68 2.17
N PHE A 316 -3.69 -24.51 1.24
CA PHE A 316 -4.50 -25.62 0.74
C PHE A 316 -3.64 -26.64 -0.01
N LYS A 317 -2.64 -26.19 -0.78
CA LYS A 317 -1.66 -27.10 -1.40
C LYS A 317 -0.86 -27.87 -0.35
N GLU A 318 -0.39 -27.20 0.71
CA GLU A 318 0.32 -27.87 1.81
C GLU A 318 -0.58 -28.88 2.53
N PHE A 319 -1.85 -28.55 2.72
CA PHE A 319 -2.86 -29.47 3.25
C PHE A 319 -2.99 -30.72 2.38
N LEU A 320 -3.08 -30.57 1.05
CA LEU A 320 -3.14 -31.72 0.13
C LEU A 320 -1.91 -32.63 0.21
N ILE A 321 -0.74 -32.09 0.56
CA ILE A 321 0.52 -32.84 0.62
C ILE A 321 0.65 -33.61 1.94
N ASN A 322 0.23 -33.01 3.05
CA ASN A 322 0.54 -33.51 4.39
C ASN A 322 -0.58 -34.33 5.04
N THR A 323 -1.72 -34.49 4.37
CA THR A 323 -2.95 -35.07 4.95
C THR A 323 -3.21 -36.48 4.43
N GLU A 324 -3.66 -37.38 5.31
CA GLU A 324 -4.00 -38.76 4.94
C GLU A 324 -5.27 -38.85 4.08
N TYR A 325 -5.43 -39.94 3.33
CA TYR A 325 -6.50 -40.11 2.34
C TYR A 325 -7.92 -39.89 2.86
N ASN A 326 -8.21 -40.36 4.08
CA ASN A 326 -9.54 -40.24 4.67
C ASN A 326 -9.87 -38.79 5.05
N ASP A 327 -8.87 -38.04 5.52
CA ASP A 327 -9.01 -36.64 5.90
C ASP A 327 -9.04 -35.73 4.66
N LEU A 328 -8.33 -36.09 3.59
CA LEU A 328 -8.45 -35.42 2.28
C LEU A 328 -9.87 -35.50 1.73
N LYS A 329 -10.55 -36.64 1.89
CA LYS A 329 -11.93 -36.83 1.44
C LYS A 329 -12.91 -35.90 2.17
N LEU A 330 -12.61 -35.55 3.41
CA LEU A 330 -13.43 -34.65 4.24
C LEU A 330 -13.10 -33.17 4.00
N GLY A 331 -11.86 -32.86 3.63
CA GLY A 331 -11.39 -31.47 3.47
C GLY A 331 -11.37 -30.92 2.03
N THR A 332 -11.80 -31.69 1.03
CA THR A 332 -11.70 -31.31 -0.39
C THR A 332 -13.00 -31.54 -1.16
N ALA A 333 -13.25 -30.70 -2.16
CA ALA A 333 -14.36 -30.81 -3.10
C ALA A 333 -13.86 -31.40 -4.43
N PHE A 334 -14.54 -32.42 -4.94
CA PHE A 334 -14.15 -33.16 -6.13
C PHE A 334 -15.35 -33.87 -6.77
N ASN A 335 -15.20 -34.25 -8.04
CA ASN A 335 -16.24 -34.99 -8.77
C ASN A 335 -16.16 -36.51 -8.58
N ASP A 336 -14.94 -37.05 -8.55
CA ASP A 336 -14.68 -38.48 -8.42
C ASP A 336 -13.47 -38.77 -7.52
N ASP A 337 -13.51 -39.91 -6.85
CA ASP A 337 -12.47 -40.39 -5.94
C ASP A 337 -11.12 -40.62 -6.65
N SER A 338 -11.11 -40.77 -7.99
CA SER A 338 -9.89 -40.77 -8.81
C SER A 338 -8.99 -39.55 -8.57
N ALA A 339 -9.57 -38.39 -8.26
CA ALA A 339 -8.81 -37.17 -8.01
C ALA A 339 -7.91 -37.31 -6.78
N LEU A 340 -8.48 -37.82 -5.67
CA LEU A 340 -7.75 -38.05 -4.42
C LEU A 340 -6.63 -39.08 -4.60
N ARG A 341 -6.91 -40.14 -5.38
CA ARG A 341 -5.88 -41.14 -5.71
C ARG A 341 -4.75 -40.54 -6.54
N ALA A 342 -5.06 -39.62 -7.45
CA ALA A 342 -4.05 -38.92 -8.24
C ALA A 342 -3.18 -37.97 -7.39
N VAL A 343 -3.75 -37.36 -6.35
CA VAL A 343 -2.97 -36.59 -5.35
C VAL A 343 -1.98 -37.50 -4.61
N ASN A 344 -2.44 -38.67 -4.14
CA ASN A 344 -1.59 -39.60 -3.41
C ASN A 344 -0.54 -40.33 -4.28
N ALA A 345 -0.85 -40.59 -5.54
CA ALA A 345 0.03 -41.32 -6.46
C ALA A 345 0.96 -40.41 -7.29
N GLY A 346 0.64 -39.11 -7.38
CA GLY A 346 1.29 -38.17 -8.30
C GLY A 346 2.56 -37.53 -7.76
N SER A 347 3.49 -37.20 -8.67
CA SER A 347 4.62 -36.32 -8.34
C SER A 347 4.12 -34.89 -8.16
N GLN A 348 4.45 -34.25 -7.04
CA GLN A 348 4.03 -32.88 -6.68
C GLN A 348 4.43 -31.82 -7.73
N VAL A 349 5.45 -32.12 -8.55
CA VAL A 349 5.97 -31.22 -9.60
C VAL A 349 5.01 -31.10 -10.80
N SER A 350 4.14 -32.09 -11.02
CA SER A 350 3.21 -32.07 -12.14
C SER A 350 1.87 -31.38 -11.85
N TRP A 351 1.66 -30.86 -10.64
CA TRP A 351 0.37 -30.23 -10.30
C TRP A 351 0.23 -28.86 -10.95
N GLN A 352 -0.88 -28.65 -11.66
CA GLN A 352 -1.25 -27.35 -12.19
C GLN A 352 -2.28 -26.68 -11.28
N ILE A 353 -1.91 -25.52 -10.71
CA ILE A 353 -2.82 -24.68 -9.92
C ILE A 353 -3.53 -23.73 -10.88
N MET A 354 -4.84 -23.60 -10.73
CA MET A 354 -5.70 -22.70 -11.49
C MET A 354 -6.55 -21.88 -10.52
N ASP A 355 -7.12 -20.77 -11.00
CA ASP A 355 -7.96 -19.85 -10.22
C ASP A 355 -9.13 -20.54 -9.49
N LYS A 356 -9.66 -21.62 -10.06
CA LYS A 356 -10.83 -22.37 -9.55
C LYS A 356 -10.47 -23.66 -8.82
N GLY A 357 -9.22 -24.09 -8.83
CA GLY A 357 -8.78 -25.35 -8.21
C GLY A 357 -7.51 -25.92 -8.82
N ILE A 358 -7.21 -27.18 -8.49
CA ILE A 358 -5.95 -27.85 -8.80
C ILE A 358 -6.20 -29.06 -9.71
N CYS A 359 -5.30 -29.25 -10.68
CA CYS A 359 -5.20 -30.46 -11.49
C CYS A 359 -3.97 -31.27 -11.06
N PRO A 360 -4.14 -32.40 -10.33
CA PRO A 360 -3.03 -33.25 -9.87
C PRO A 360 -2.25 -33.90 -11.02
N VAL A 361 -2.89 -34.10 -12.17
CA VAL A 361 -2.32 -34.75 -13.36
C VAL A 361 -1.73 -33.76 -14.38
N GLY A 362 -1.57 -32.47 -14.02
CA GLY A 362 -0.86 -31.50 -14.85
C GLY A 362 -1.45 -31.26 -16.24
N CYS A 363 -2.78 -31.32 -16.36
CA CYS A 363 -3.51 -31.23 -17.63
C CYS A 363 -3.22 -32.34 -18.66
N GLN A 364 -2.65 -33.48 -18.26
CA GLN A 364 -2.35 -34.61 -19.16
C GLN A 364 -3.44 -35.71 -19.17
N GLY A 365 -4.53 -35.52 -18.42
CA GLY A 365 -5.60 -36.53 -18.25
C GLY A 365 -6.96 -36.14 -18.84
N CYS A 366 -7.02 -35.16 -19.75
CA CYS A 366 -8.30 -34.70 -20.31
C CYS A 366 -8.97 -35.77 -21.20
N ASP A 367 -8.20 -36.64 -21.85
CA ASP A 367 -8.72 -37.68 -22.75
C ASP A 367 -9.44 -38.82 -22.01
N ASN A 368 -9.23 -38.96 -20.69
CA ASN A 368 -9.89 -39.95 -19.84
C ASN A 368 -10.57 -39.31 -18.61
N GLY A 369 -10.83 -38.00 -18.68
CA GLY A 369 -11.29 -37.22 -17.55
C GLY A 369 -12.81 -37.13 -17.40
N GLY A 370 -13.58 -37.73 -18.32
CA GLY A 370 -15.04 -37.70 -18.35
C GLY A 370 -15.70 -38.84 -17.59
N GLU A 371 -16.97 -39.08 -17.89
CA GLU A 371 -17.80 -40.09 -17.23
C GLU A 371 -17.32 -41.52 -17.52
N GLN A 372 -17.62 -42.42 -16.59
CA GLN A 372 -17.29 -43.83 -16.75
C GLN A 372 -18.17 -44.46 -17.83
N THR A 373 -17.55 -45.06 -18.84
CA THR A 373 -18.27 -45.81 -19.87
C THR A 373 -18.83 -47.11 -19.31
N VAL A 374 -19.98 -47.55 -19.85
CA VAL A 374 -20.68 -48.75 -19.40
C VAL A 374 -19.75 -49.96 -19.45
N LYS A 375 -19.62 -50.67 -18.32
CA LYS A 375 -18.81 -51.89 -18.25
C LYS A 375 -19.45 -52.99 -19.10
N LEU A 376 -18.79 -53.39 -20.19
CA LEU A 376 -19.07 -54.67 -20.85
C LEU A 376 -18.34 -55.79 -20.07
N GLY A 377 -19.06 -56.49 -19.19
CA GLY A 377 -18.53 -57.65 -18.46
C GLY A 377 -17.42 -57.32 -17.45
N ASN A 378 -16.34 -58.11 -17.45
CA ASN A 378 -15.20 -58.01 -16.51
C ASN A 378 -14.07 -57.05 -16.97
N ALA A 379 -14.32 -56.20 -17.98
CA ALA A 379 -13.32 -55.26 -18.47
C ALA A 379 -13.01 -54.13 -17.44
N PRO A 380 -11.77 -53.61 -17.41
CA PRO A 380 -11.44 -52.45 -16.58
C PRO A 380 -12.31 -51.25 -16.96
N SER A 381 -12.71 -50.43 -15.97
CA SER A 381 -13.50 -49.22 -16.20
C SER A 381 -12.78 -48.28 -17.17
N SER A 382 -13.31 -48.14 -18.39
CA SER A 382 -12.88 -47.13 -19.34
C SER A 382 -13.63 -45.81 -19.09
N PHE A 383 -12.95 -44.69 -19.28
CA PHE A 383 -13.51 -43.35 -19.08
C PHE A 383 -13.56 -42.61 -20.41
N ALA A 384 -14.62 -41.84 -20.62
CA ALA A 384 -14.75 -40.95 -21.76
C ALA A 384 -13.79 -39.75 -21.63
N PRO A 385 -13.50 -39.04 -22.73
CA PRO A 385 -12.84 -37.74 -22.64
C PRO A 385 -13.69 -36.75 -21.85
N THR A 386 -13.03 -35.78 -21.21
CA THR A 386 -13.73 -34.68 -20.55
C THR A 386 -14.65 -33.98 -21.56
N PRO A 387 -15.93 -33.73 -21.21
CA PRO A 387 -16.83 -32.97 -22.07
C PRO A 387 -16.21 -31.65 -22.48
N ARG A 388 -16.41 -31.24 -23.73
CA ARG A 388 -15.95 -29.93 -24.19
C ARG A 388 -16.72 -28.83 -23.45
N ASP A 389 -16.07 -27.70 -23.23
CA ASP A 389 -16.80 -26.51 -22.77
C ASP A 389 -17.67 -25.92 -23.88
N PHE A 390 -18.48 -24.92 -23.55
CA PHE A 390 -19.35 -24.23 -24.51
C PHE A 390 -18.61 -23.55 -25.68
N GLN A 391 -17.29 -23.35 -25.56
CA GLN A 391 -16.43 -22.78 -26.60
C GLN A 391 -15.76 -23.87 -27.45
N GLY A 392 -15.95 -25.14 -27.11
CA GLY A 392 -15.36 -26.29 -27.80
C GLY A 392 -13.97 -26.70 -27.28
N ASN A 393 -13.46 -26.07 -26.23
CA ASN A 393 -12.18 -26.41 -25.61
C ASN A 393 -12.28 -27.75 -24.87
N VAL A 394 -11.17 -28.50 -24.91
CA VAL A 394 -11.07 -29.84 -24.30
C VAL A 394 -10.87 -29.79 -22.77
N LYS A 395 -10.63 -28.60 -22.20
CA LYS A 395 -10.20 -28.41 -20.80
C LYS A 395 -11.32 -27.95 -19.86
N ASN A 396 -12.47 -28.62 -19.89
CA ASN A 396 -13.56 -28.34 -18.95
C ASN A 396 -13.29 -28.97 -17.57
N CYS A 397 -12.45 -28.31 -16.78
CA CYS A 397 -11.97 -28.85 -15.51
C CYS A 397 -13.09 -29.10 -14.49
N VAL A 398 -14.14 -28.30 -14.51
CA VAL A 398 -15.27 -28.43 -13.57
C VAL A 398 -16.00 -29.76 -13.74
N ARG A 399 -16.03 -30.33 -14.96
CA ARG A 399 -16.60 -31.65 -15.25
C ARG A 399 -15.57 -32.77 -15.29
N CYS A 400 -14.31 -32.45 -14.99
CA CYS A 400 -13.24 -33.42 -15.01
C CYS A 400 -13.19 -34.21 -13.69
N ARG A 401 -13.04 -35.53 -13.79
CA ARG A 401 -12.88 -36.42 -12.63
C ARG A 401 -11.58 -36.20 -11.86
N TRP A 402 -10.57 -35.64 -12.51
CA TRP A 402 -9.26 -35.38 -11.90
C TRP A 402 -9.22 -34.05 -11.12
N PHE A 403 -10.25 -33.21 -11.24
CA PHE A 403 -10.24 -31.87 -10.69
C PHE A 403 -10.54 -31.87 -9.19
N ILE A 404 -9.74 -31.10 -8.44
CA ILE A 404 -9.88 -30.93 -6.99
C ILE A 404 -9.96 -29.45 -6.69
N THR A 405 -10.84 -29.10 -5.77
CA THR A 405 -11.01 -27.74 -5.27
C THR A 405 -11.36 -27.76 -3.79
N GLY A 406 -11.59 -26.60 -3.21
CA GLY A 406 -11.97 -26.45 -1.81
C GLY A 406 -12.26 -25.00 -1.44
N PRO A 407 -12.49 -24.71 -0.15
CA PRO A 407 -12.88 -23.38 0.32
C PRO A 407 -11.92 -22.25 -0.11
N ALA A 408 -10.62 -22.54 -0.25
CA ALA A 408 -9.62 -21.57 -0.69
C ALA A 408 -9.86 -21.04 -2.12
N PHE A 409 -10.41 -21.87 -3.01
CA PHE A 409 -10.67 -21.51 -4.42
C PHE A 409 -12.12 -21.08 -4.67
N MET A 410 -12.93 -20.94 -3.60
CA MET A 410 -14.34 -20.57 -3.70
C MET A 410 -14.57 -19.27 -4.47
N PRO A 411 -13.79 -18.18 -4.28
CA PRO A 411 -13.96 -16.96 -5.06
C PRO A 411 -13.79 -17.17 -6.57
N GLY A 412 -12.83 -17.99 -6.99
CA GLY A 412 -12.61 -18.33 -8.40
C GLY A 412 -13.73 -19.20 -8.99
N LEU A 413 -14.30 -20.12 -8.20
CA LEU A 413 -15.48 -20.90 -8.60
C LEU A 413 -16.71 -20.01 -8.79
N ILE A 414 -16.95 -19.06 -7.88
CA ILE A 414 -18.05 -18.09 -7.99
C ILE A 414 -17.88 -17.21 -9.23
N ALA A 415 -16.66 -16.71 -9.48
CA ALA A 415 -16.35 -15.95 -10.69
C ALA A 415 -16.64 -16.75 -11.97
N HIS A 416 -16.27 -18.04 -11.98
CA HIS A 416 -16.56 -18.93 -13.11
C HIS A 416 -18.06 -19.19 -13.28
N PHE A 417 -18.79 -19.43 -12.19
CA PHE A 417 -20.25 -19.59 -12.22
C PHE A 417 -20.96 -18.34 -12.76
N ASN A 418 -20.53 -17.16 -12.34
CA ASN A 418 -21.11 -15.89 -12.81
C ASN A 418 -20.88 -15.69 -14.32
N ASN A 419 -19.72 -16.08 -14.84
CA ASN A 419 -19.43 -16.01 -16.28
C ASN A 419 -20.29 -17.01 -17.07
N LEU A 420 -20.42 -18.25 -16.58
CA LEU A 420 -21.29 -19.26 -17.21
C LEU A 420 -22.76 -18.82 -17.18
N SER A 421 -23.21 -18.23 -16.08
CA SER A 421 -24.55 -17.66 -15.94
C SER A 421 -24.81 -16.57 -16.97
N PHE A 422 -23.83 -15.69 -17.23
CA PHE A 422 -23.96 -14.65 -18.25
C PHE A 422 -24.10 -15.24 -19.67
N GLU A 423 -23.24 -16.20 -20.03
CA GLU A 423 -23.30 -16.86 -21.33
C GLU A 423 -24.58 -17.71 -21.50
N ALA A 424 -25.06 -18.31 -20.41
CA ALA A 424 -26.32 -19.05 -20.36
C ALA A 424 -27.53 -18.15 -20.58
N SER A 425 -27.57 -16.96 -19.96
CA SER A 425 -28.62 -15.97 -20.19
C SER A 425 -28.64 -15.50 -21.66
N GLU A 426 -27.48 -15.20 -22.24
CA GLU A 426 -27.40 -14.83 -23.67
C GLU A 426 -27.83 -15.95 -24.61
N ALA A 427 -27.40 -17.19 -24.35
CA ALA A 427 -27.79 -18.34 -25.14
C ALA A 427 -29.30 -18.65 -25.00
N GLY A 428 -29.85 -18.47 -23.80
CA GLY A 428 -31.28 -18.62 -23.52
C GLY A 428 -32.14 -17.60 -24.26
N GLU A 429 -31.76 -16.32 -24.29
CA GLU A 429 -32.46 -15.30 -25.09
C GLU A 429 -32.50 -15.67 -26.57
N ARG A 430 -31.37 -16.11 -27.14
CA ARG A 430 -31.30 -16.56 -28.53
C ARG A 430 -32.14 -17.80 -28.79
N HIS A 431 -32.08 -18.78 -27.88
CA HIS A 431 -32.91 -19.97 -27.95
C HIS A 431 -34.39 -19.60 -28.02
N ASN A 432 -34.87 -18.71 -27.15
CA ASN A 432 -36.26 -18.25 -27.15
C ASN A 432 -36.66 -17.58 -28.47
N THR A 433 -35.75 -16.81 -29.10
CA THR A 433 -36.03 -16.23 -30.42
C THR A 433 -36.15 -17.29 -31.52
N PHE A 434 -35.30 -18.32 -31.50
CA PHE A 434 -35.39 -19.42 -32.47
C PHE A 434 -36.62 -20.30 -32.23
N GLU A 435 -36.98 -20.54 -30.97
CA GLU A 435 -38.21 -21.26 -30.60
C GLU A 435 -39.45 -20.51 -31.09
N ALA A 436 -39.52 -19.19 -30.88
CA ALA A 436 -40.63 -18.37 -31.39
C ALA A 436 -40.74 -18.43 -32.93
N ASN A 437 -39.61 -18.37 -33.64
CA ASN A 437 -39.57 -18.49 -35.10
C ASN A 437 -40.03 -19.88 -35.56
N LEU A 438 -39.58 -20.93 -34.88
CA LEU A 438 -39.96 -22.31 -35.15
C LEU A 438 -41.46 -22.52 -34.93
N ASP A 439 -42.02 -21.97 -33.86
CA ASP A 439 -43.44 -22.04 -33.54
C ASP A 439 -44.30 -21.34 -34.57
N VAL A 440 -43.86 -20.20 -35.10
CA VAL A 440 -44.55 -19.50 -36.20
C VAL A 440 -44.61 -20.39 -37.45
N LEU A 441 -43.50 -21.02 -37.82
CA LEU A 441 -43.44 -21.91 -38.99
C LEU A 441 -44.25 -23.19 -38.78
N LYS A 442 -44.23 -23.77 -37.58
CA LYS A 442 -45.08 -24.92 -37.21
C LYS A 442 -46.56 -24.58 -37.28
N LYS A 443 -46.97 -23.39 -36.82
CA LYS A 443 -48.35 -22.89 -36.95
C LYS A 443 -48.75 -22.71 -38.41
N MET A 444 -47.88 -22.13 -39.25
CA MET A 444 -48.15 -22.01 -40.69
C MET A 444 -48.31 -23.37 -41.38
N LYS A 445 -47.49 -24.36 -41.01
CA LYS A 445 -47.63 -25.74 -41.50
C LYS A 445 -48.95 -26.37 -41.07
N PHE A 446 -49.35 -26.16 -39.81
CA PHE A 446 -50.62 -26.63 -39.29
C PHE A 446 -51.81 -26.01 -40.03
N SER A 447 -51.80 -24.68 -40.25
CA SER A 447 -52.86 -24.00 -41.01
C SER A 447 -52.94 -24.45 -42.47
N ALA A 448 -51.81 -24.73 -43.13
CA ALA A 448 -51.80 -25.28 -44.49
C ALA A 448 -52.36 -26.70 -44.54
N MET A 449 -52.07 -27.53 -43.54
CA MET A 449 -52.66 -28.87 -43.40
C MET A 449 -54.17 -28.82 -43.19
N ASP A 450 -54.66 -27.93 -42.30
CA ASP A 450 -56.11 -27.74 -42.08
C ASP A 450 -56.83 -27.22 -43.33
N ALA A 451 -56.17 -26.38 -44.13
CA ALA A 451 -56.68 -25.88 -45.41
C ALA A 451 -56.53 -26.86 -46.58
N ASN A 452 -55.90 -28.03 -46.36
CA ASN A 452 -55.59 -29.04 -47.39
C ASN A 452 -54.67 -28.52 -48.52
N GLU A 453 -53.82 -27.52 -48.22
CA GLU A 453 -52.86 -26.94 -49.17
C GLU A 453 -51.43 -27.44 -48.93
N PRO A 454 -50.60 -27.60 -49.98
CA PRO A 454 -49.21 -28.02 -49.82
C PRO A 454 -48.37 -26.91 -49.18
N PHE A 455 -47.64 -27.25 -48.11
CA PHE A 455 -46.75 -26.33 -47.42
C PHE A 455 -45.50 -26.01 -48.26
N THR A 456 -45.36 -24.76 -48.69
CA THR A 456 -44.29 -24.32 -49.60
C THR A 456 -42.96 -24.00 -48.93
N ARG A 457 -42.91 -23.92 -47.59
CA ARG A 457 -41.74 -23.46 -46.79
C ARG A 457 -41.02 -24.57 -46.03
N GLU A 458 -40.93 -25.77 -46.60
CA GLU A 458 -40.34 -26.92 -45.91
C GLU A 458 -38.83 -26.79 -45.68
N ALA A 459 -38.10 -26.11 -46.58
CA ALA A 459 -36.69 -25.81 -46.40
C ALA A 459 -36.45 -24.85 -45.22
N ASP A 460 -37.28 -23.81 -45.09
CA ASP A 460 -37.20 -22.83 -44.00
C ASP A 460 -37.49 -23.47 -42.65
N LEU A 461 -38.44 -24.41 -42.58
CA LEU A 461 -38.75 -25.16 -41.37
C LEU A 461 -37.55 -26.03 -40.93
N LYS A 462 -36.93 -26.78 -41.85
CA LYS A 462 -35.76 -27.60 -41.54
C LYS A 462 -34.56 -26.75 -41.08
N ALA A 463 -34.36 -25.59 -41.70
CA ALA A 463 -33.33 -24.65 -41.27
C ALA A 463 -33.58 -24.11 -39.86
N ALA A 464 -34.83 -23.76 -39.54
CA ALA A 464 -35.22 -23.31 -38.21
C ALA A 464 -35.09 -24.42 -37.15
N GLU A 465 -35.43 -25.67 -37.48
CA GLU A 465 -35.23 -26.83 -36.60
C GLU A 465 -33.75 -27.06 -36.28
N PHE A 466 -32.88 -27.00 -37.29
CA PHE A 466 -31.44 -27.14 -37.11
C PHE A 466 -30.84 -26.03 -36.23
N GLU A 467 -31.22 -24.77 -36.48
CA GLU A 467 -30.75 -23.63 -35.69
C GLU A 467 -31.22 -23.69 -34.24
N TYR A 468 -32.46 -24.13 -34.01
CA TYR A 468 -33.00 -24.40 -32.68
C TYR A 468 -32.20 -25.50 -31.96
N GLU A 469 -31.99 -26.65 -32.60
CA GLU A 469 -31.28 -27.80 -32.00
C GLU A 469 -29.82 -27.44 -31.67
N ARG A 470 -29.17 -26.64 -32.52
CA ARG A 470 -27.81 -26.14 -32.29
C ARG A 470 -27.73 -25.26 -31.03
N GLU A 471 -28.63 -24.29 -30.88
CA GLU A 471 -28.60 -23.41 -29.70
C GLU A 471 -29.06 -24.16 -28.44
N ALA A 472 -30.02 -25.09 -28.55
CA ALA A 472 -30.45 -25.95 -27.45
C ALA A 472 -29.29 -26.81 -26.91
N THR A 473 -28.50 -27.42 -27.79
CA THR A 473 -27.30 -28.18 -27.39
C THR A 473 -26.29 -27.33 -26.63
N LYS A 474 -26.14 -26.06 -27.03
CA LYS A 474 -25.24 -25.11 -26.38
C LYS A 474 -25.75 -24.67 -25.00
N VAL A 475 -27.05 -24.40 -24.87
CA VAL A 475 -27.68 -24.09 -23.57
C VAL A 475 -27.53 -25.28 -22.62
N ASP A 476 -27.78 -26.50 -23.10
CA ASP A 476 -27.62 -27.72 -22.30
C ASP A 476 -26.17 -27.88 -21.80
N ALA A 477 -25.17 -27.66 -22.66
CA ALA A 477 -23.76 -27.69 -22.25
C ALA A 477 -23.44 -26.66 -21.16
N LEU A 478 -23.91 -25.42 -21.31
CA LEU A 478 -23.74 -24.34 -20.32
C LEU A 478 -24.41 -24.67 -18.97
N MET A 479 -25.63 -25.21 -18.99
CA MET A 479 -26.37 -25.59 -17.78
C MET A 479 -25.68 -26.73 -17.04
N ASN A 480 -25.16 -27.73 -17.77
CA ASN A 480 -24.39 -28.82 -17.19
C ASN A 480 -23.09 -28.32 -16.53
N ASP A 481 -22.40 -27.36 -17.16
CA ASP A 481 -21.19 -26.73 -16.61
C ASP A 481 -21.51 -25.89 -15.37
N MET A 482 -22.61 -25.13 -15.39
CA MET A 482 -23.10 -24.37 -14.24
C MET A 482 -23.45 -25.29 -13.07
N HIS A 483 -24.15 -26.39 -13.35
CA HIS A 483 -24.55 -27.36 -12.32
C HIS A 483 -23.34 -28.06 -11.70
N ALA A 484 -22.36 -28.46 -12.52
CA ALA A 484 -21.11 -29.03 -12.01
C ALA A 484 -20.33 -28.01 -11.15
N THR A 485 -20.30 -26.73 -11.55
CA THR A 485 -19.66 -25.66 -10.77
C THR A 485 -20.37 -25.46 -9.44
N TYR A 486 -21.71 -25.39 -9.46
CA TYR A 486 -22.53 -25.23 -8.27
C TYR A 486 -22.33 -26.39 -7.28
N ARG A 487 -22.24 -27.64 -7.78
CA ARG A 487 -21.96 -28.80 -6.93
C ARG A 487 -20.64 -28.66 -6.17
N LEU A 488 -19.58 -28.18 -6.82
CA LEU A 488 -18.27 -27.96 -6.18
C LEU A 488 -18.31 -26.80 -5.18
N ILE A 489 -19.07 -25.74 -5.47
CA ILE A 489 -19.32 -24.63 -4.53
C ILE A 489 -20.08 -25.16 -3.30
N ALA A 490 -21.13 -25.94 -3.50
CA ALA A 490 -21.93 -26.53 -2.42
C ALA A 490 -21.08 -27.43 -1.51
N GLN A 491 -20.25 -28.31 -2.09
CA GLN A 491 -19.29 -29.14 -1.35
C GLN A 491 -18.31 -28.26 -0.55
N SER A 492 -17.75 -27.20 -1.16
CA SER A 492 -16.82 -26.29 -0.49
C SER A 492 -17.47 -25.54 0.68
N THR A 493 -18.72 -25.12 0.52
CA THR A 493 -19.50 -24.47 1.59
C THR A 493 -19.79 -25.43 2.74
N GLN A 494 -20.08 -26.70 2.43
CA GLN A 494 -20.28 -27.73 3.45
C GLN A 494 -19.01 -27.99 4.27
N ILE A 495 -17.85 -28.06 3.62
CA ILE A 495 -16.54 -28.21 4.28
C ILE A 495 -16.25 -27.03 5.22
N MET A 496 -16.64 -25.82 4.82
CA MET A 496 -16.47 -24.62 5.64
C MET A 496 -17.38 -24.61 6.88
N ASN A 497 -18.58 -25.20 6.78
CA ASN A 497 -19.55 -25.24 7.86
C ASN A 497 -19.36 -26.43 8.82
N SER A 498 -18.58 -27.46 8.45
CA SER A 498 -18.39 -28.69 9.22
C SER A 498 -17.38 -28.60 10.37
N THR A 499 -17.10 -27.41 10.91
CA THR A 499 -16.17 -27.17 12.03
C THR A 499 -16.60 -27.75 13.39
N ASP A 500 -17.74 -28.44 13.51
CA ASP A 500 -18.18 -29.11 14.73
C ASP A 500 -17.88 -30.63 14.67
N GLU A 501 -16.90 -31.09 15.47
CA GLU A 501 -16.38 -32.47 15.55
C GLU A 501 -17.39 -33.58 15.90
N THR A 502 -18.69 -33.28 16.09
CA THR A 502 -19.68 -34.27 16.60
C THR A 502 -20.88 -34.54 15.69
N LYS A 503 -20.92 -34.00 14.46
CA LYS A 503 -22.01 -34.26 13.50
C LYS A 503 -21.52 -34.67 12.11
N LEU A 504 -20.53 -35.55 12.03
CA LEU A 504 -20.26 -36.34 10.82
C LEU A 504 -21.11 -37.61 10.83
N GLN A 505 -22.43 -37.45 10.73
CA GLN A 505 -23.36 -38.57 10.57
C GLN A 505 -23.89 -38.59 9.13
N LEU A 506 -23.29 -39.51 8.36
CA LEU A 506 -23.80 -40.11 7.13
C LEU A 506 -24.14 -39.20 5.92
N LEU A 507 -23.27 -39.35 4.92
CA LEU A 507 -23.60 -39.35 3.50
C LEU A 507 -24.91 -40.11 3.23
N SER A 508 -25.95 -39.38 2.81
CA SER A 508 -27.05 -39.93 2.03
C SER A 508 -27.50 -38.90 1.00
N GLU A 509 -27.90 -39.39 -0.17
CA GLU A 509 -28.33 -38.67 -1.38
C GLU A 509 -29.62 -37.84 -1.21
N SER A 510 -29.82 -37.21 -0.05
CA SER A 510 -31.06 -36.55 0.34
C SER A 510 -30.76 -35.24 1.07
N GLY A 511 -30.79 -34.12 0.33
CA GLY A 511 -30.89 -32.77 0.89
C GLY A 511 -29.80 -31.79 0.48
N PHE A 512 -29.82 -31.32 -0.76
CA PHE A 512 -29.10 -30.10 -1.21
C PHE A 512 -29.69 -28.80 -0.62
N SER A 513 -30.39 -28.86 0.52
CA SER A 513 -31.34 -27.81 0.94
C SER A 513 -30.77 -26.68 1.81
N ASP A 514 -29.53 -26.78 2.31
CA ASP A 514 -29.00 -25.80 3.28
C ASP A 514 -27.88 -24.88 2.74
N VAL A 515 -27.56 -24.91 1.44
CA VAL A 515 -26.70 -23.89 0.84
C VAL A 515 -27.57 -22.69 0.49
N THR A 516 -27.60 -21.67 1.34
CA THR A 516 -28.23 -20.38 1.02
C THR A 516 -27.39 -19.60 0.02
N ALA A 517 -27.17 -20.15 -1.17
CA ALA A 517 -26.78 -19.36 -2.33
C ALA A 517 -28.01 -18.55 -2.74
N LYS A 518 -28.06 -17.28 -2.31
CA LYS A 518 -29.08 -16.36 -2.78
C LYS A 518 -28.83 -16.09 -4.27
N LEU A 519 -29.60 -16.75 -5.12
CA LEU A 519 -29.76 -16.35 -6.51
C LEU A 519 -30.64 -15.09 -6.48
N GLU A 520 -30.00 -13.93 -6.62
CA GLU A 520 -30.70 -12.65 -6.73
C GLU A 520 -30.86 -12.29 -8.21
N ASP A 521 -32.11 -12.03 -8.62
CA ASP A 521 -32.43 -11.53 -9.95
C ASP A 521 -31.94 -10.08 -10.06
N ASN A 522 -30.75 -9.93 -10.64
CA ASN A 522 -30.08 -8.64 -10.83
C ASN A 522 -30.23 -8.15 -12.27
N SER A 523 -30.03 -6.84 -12.49
CA SER A 523 -30.05 -6.30 -13.86
C SER A 523 -28.91 -6.89 -14.69
N GLN A 524 -29.11 -6.97 -16.02
CA GLN A 524 -28.10 -7.48 -16.95
C GLN A 524 -26.78 -6.70 -16.82
N LEU A 525 -26.86 -5.39 -16.51
CA LEU A 525 -25.67 -4.56 -16.32
C LEU A 525 -24.91 -4.92 -15.04
N THR A 526 -25.62 -5.24 -13.94
CA THR A 526 -25.01 -5.77 -12.71
C THR A 526 -24.19 -7.02 -13.01
N GLN A 527 -24.75 -7.95 -13.78
CA GLN A 527 -24.06 -9.20 -14.14
C GLN A 527 -22.81 -8.94 -14.98
N LEU A 528 -22.92 -8.06 -15.99
CA LEU A 528 -21.79 -7.63 -16.83
C LEU A 528 -20.66 -6.97 -16.01
N GLU A 529 -21.04 -6.14 -15.04
CA GLU A 529 -20.12 -5.47 -14.13
C GLU A 529 -19.32 -6.51 -13.33
N ILE A 530 -20.01 -7.43 -12.65
CA ILE A 530 -19.41 -8.45 -11.79
C ILE A 530 -18.44 -9.32 -12.59
N VAL A 531 -18.83 -9.75 -13.79
CA VAL A 531 -17.98 -10.54 -14.68
C VAL A 531 -16.71 -9.75 -15.05
N CYS A 532 -16.83 -8.46 -15.37
CA CYS A 532 -15.67 -7.63 -15.71
C CYS A 532 -14.76 -7.31 -14.50
N ARG A 533 -15.32 -7.16 -13.29
CA ARG A 533 -14.49 -7.01 -12.07
C ARG A 533 -13.68 -8.26 -11.82
N ASN A 534 -14.36 -9.40 -11.86
CA ASN A 534 -13.72 -10.68 -11.62
C ASN A 534 -12.66 -10.97 -12.69
N ALA A 535 -12.80 -10.47 -13.94
CA ALA A 535 -11.89 -10.78 -15.04
C ALA A 535 -10.52 -10.11 -14.86
N ALA A 536 -10.47 -9.02 -14.10
CA ALA A 536 -9.21 -8.40 -13.69
C ALA A 536 -8.45 -9.24 -12.64
N LEU A 537 -9.17 -10.09 -11.88
CA LEU A 537 -8.61 -10.93 -10.81
C LEU A 537 -8.30 -12.35 -11.28
N TYR A 538 -9.09 -12.88 -12.21
CA TYR A 538 -9.07 -14.26 -12.68
C TYR A 538 -8.99 -14.30 -14.21
N PRO A 539 -7.78 -14.38 -14.79
CA PRO A 539 -7.57 -14.27 -16.24
C PRO A 539 -8.07 -15.47 -17.05
N TYR A 540 -8.44 -16.58 -16.40
CA TYR A 540 -8.68 -17.85 -17.09
C TYR A 540 -9.97 -17.89 -17.92
N TYR A 541 -10.94 -17.00 -17.69
CA TYR A 541 -12.18 -16.99 -18.48
C TYR A 541 -12.26 -15.80 -19.44
N ASP A 542 -12.90 -16.05 -20.58
CA ASP A 542 -13.11 -15.04 -21.61
C ASP A 542 -14.22 -14.07 -21.21
N ALA A 543 -13.84 -12.85 -20.86
CA ALA A 543 -14.76 -11.76 -20.56
C ALA A 543 -14.96 -10.78 -21.74
N SER A 544 -14.44 -11.09 -22.93
CA SER A 544 -14.38 -10.14 -24.06
C SER A 544 -15.76 -9.61 -24.44
N LYS A 545 -16.78 -10.49 -24.51
CA LYS A 545 -18.17 -10.07 -24.80
C LYS A 545 -18.74 -9.17 -23.71
N ALA A 546 -18.51 -9.52 -22.44
CA ALA A 546 -19.00 -8.74 -21.30
C ALA A 546 -18.37 -7.33 -21.29
N VAL A 547 -17.07 -7.24 -21.56
CA VAL A 547 -16.33 -5.97 -21.68
C VAL A 547 -16.92 -5.10 -22.79
N LEU A 548 -17.24 -5.67 -23.95
CA LEU A 548 -17.84 -4.93 -25.06
C LEU A 548 -19.23 -4.41 -24.73
N LYS A 549 -20.13 -5.27 -24.23
CA LYS A 549 -21.50 -4.87 -23.86
C LYS A 549 -21.50 -3.80 -22.77
N ARG A 550 -20.66 -3.97 -21.74
CA ARG A 550 -20.51 -2.98 -20.67
C ARG A 550 -19.92 -1.66 -21.22
N GLY A 551 -18.92 -1.74 -22.09
CA GLY A 551 -18.34 -0.57 -22.74
C GLY A 551 -19.36 0.23 -23.54
N GLN A 552 -20.25 -0.46 -24.28
CA GLN A 552 -21.37 0.18 -24.97
C GLN A 552 -22.35 0.85 -24.01
N ALA A 553 -22.69 0.21 -22.89
CA ALA A 553 -23.54 0.83 -21.87
C ALA A 553 -22.93 2.11 -21.28
N ILE A 554 -21.62 2.09 -20.99
CA ILE A 554 -20.87 3.27 -20.52
C ILE A 554 -20.89 4.37 -21.59
N ASP A 555 -20.66 4.04 -22.86
CA ASP A 555 -20.69 5.03 -23.95
C ASP A 555 -22.08 5.62 -24.18
N LEU A 556 -23.15 4.84 -24.02
CA LEU A 556 -24.51 5.33 -24.05
C LEU A 556 -24.78 6.30 -22.91
N MET A 557 -24.32 5.98 -21.70
CA MET A 557 -24.39 6.89 -20.54
C MET A 557 -23.64 8.20 -20.81
N LEU A 558 -22.41 8.15 -21.35
CA LEU A 558 -21.62 9.33 -21.70
C LEU A 558 -22.37 10.20 -22.73
N ARG A 559 -22.91 9.57 -23.78
CA ARG A 559 -23.65 10.25 -24.84
C ARG A 559 -24.95 10.89 -24.34
N ALA A 560 -25.69 10.20 -23.46
CA ALA A 560 -26.89 10.74 -22.83
C ALA A 560 -26.61 12.00 -22.00
N ASN A 561 -25.38 12.14 -21.49
CA ASN A 561 -24.92 13.30 -20.73
C ASN A 561 -24.13 14.32 -21.59
N GLY A 562 -24.20 14.22 -22.92
CA GLY A 562 -23.57 15.17 -23.84
C GLY A 562 -22.05 15.03 -23.97
N GLN A 563 -21.47 13.90 -23.54
CA GLN A 563 -20.05 13.59 -23.72
C GLN A 563 -19.82 12.64 -24.89
N ASP A 564 -18.63 12.69 -25.49
CA ASP A 564 -18.25 11.76 -26.54
C ASP A 564 -18.02 10.34 -25.99
N PRO A 565 -18.41 9.29 -26.74
CA PRO A 565 -18.08 7.90 -26.43
C PRO A 565 -16.58 7.72 -26.24
N LEU A 566 -16.18 7.02 -25.18
CA LEU A 566 -14.77 6.83 -24.83
C LEU A 566 -14.34 5.38 -25.04
N MET A 567 -15.18 4.43 -24.63
CA MET A 567 -14.87 3.00 -24.66
C MET A 567 -14.75 2.49 -26.10
N LEU A 568 -15.49 3.10 -27.04
CA LEU A 568 -15.45 2.79 -28.47
C LEU A 568 -14.05 2.90 -29.08
N TYR A 569 -13.24 3.87 -28.64
CA TYR A 569 -11.94 4.17 -29.24
C TYR A 569 -10.77 3.43 -28.57
N LEU A 570 -11.02 2.72 -27.48
CA LEU A 570 -9.99 1.98 -26.75
C LEU A 570 -9.76 0.59 -27.34
N PRO A 571 -8.55 0.01 -27.22
CA PRO A 571 -8.32 -1.41 -27.48
C PRO A 571 -8.96 -2.29 -26.38
N ASP A 572 -9.23 -3.56 -26.68
CA ASP A 572 -10.02 -4.44 -25.80
C ASP A 572 -9.39 -4.66 -24.41
N GLU A 573 -8.06 -4.75 -24.31
CA GLU A 573 -7.36 -4.87 -23.02
C GLU A 573 -7.53 -3.63 -22.14
N ASP A 574 -7.55 -2.43 -22.75
CA ASP A 574 -7.73 -1.17 -22.02
C ASP A 574 -9.18 -0.93 -21.66
N LYS A 575 -10.14 -1.42 -22.46
CA LYS A 575 -11.58 -1.36 -22.12
C LYS A 575 -11.89 -2.04 -20.78
N LEU A 576 -11.23 -3.16 -20.47
CA LEU A 576 -11.43 -3.84 -19.18
C LEU A 576 -10.95 -2.94 -18.02
N LYS A 577 -9.72 -2.43 -18.11
CA LYS A 577 -9.08 -1.61 -17.07
C LYS A 577 -9.81 -0.28 -16.88
N VAL A 578 -10.01 0.47 -17.96
CA VAL A 578 -10.67 1.78 -17.94
C VAL A 578 -12.12 1.63 -17.49
N GLY A 579 -12.84 0.62 -17.99
CA GLY A 579 -14.21 0.35 -17.57
C GLY A 579 -14.32 0.06 -16.06
N ASN A 580 -13.41 -0.74 -15.49
CA ASN A 580 -13.38 -1.01 -14.05
C ASN A 580 -13.12 0.28 -13.24
N GLN A 581 -12.21 1.14 -13.71
CA GLN A 581 -11.93 2.42 -13.03
C GLN A 581 -13.09 3.41 -13.10
N ILE A 582 -13.79 3.49 -14.25
CA ILE A 582 -14.99 4.34 -14.38
C ILE A 582 -16.05 3.90 -13.38
N MET A 583 -16.34 2.60 -13.30
CA MET A 583 -17.32 2.07 -12.35
C MET A 583 -16.93 2.34 -10.89
N LEU A 584 -15.64 2.14 -10.55
CA LEU A 584 -15.13 2.46 -9.20
C LEU A 584 -15.23 3.95 -8.87
N LEU A 585 -15.01 4.84 -9.85
CA LEU A 585 -15.13 6.28 -9.65
C LEU A 585 -16.59 6.69 -9.38
N ILE A 586 -17.53 6.13 -10.14
CA ILE A 586 -18.97 6.35 -9.93
C ILE A 586 -19.37 5.80 -8.55
N GLU A 587 -18.97 4.58 -8.22
CA GLU A 587 -19.28 3.94 -6.94
C GLU A 587 -18.73 4.72 -5.74
N ASN A 588 -17.47 5.17 -5.79
CA ASN A 588 -16.86 5.95 -4.70
C ASN A 588 -17.60 7.27 -4.45
N ARG A 589 -18.31 7.81 -5.44
CA ARG A 589 -18.99 9.10 -5.33
C ARG A 589 -20.46 8.96 -4.94
N VAL A 590 -21.12 7.90 -5.39
CA VAL A 590 -22.51 7.58 -5.06
C VAL A 590 -22.62 6.78 -3.75
N GLY A 591 -21.55 6.09 -3.35
CA GLY A 591 -21.43 5.35 -2.10
C GLY A 591 -22.13 3.99 -2.08
N SER A 592 -22.63 3.51 -3.22
CA SER A 592 -23.33 2.22 -3.35
C SER A 592 -23.19 1.66 -4.75
N PHE A 593 -22.97 0.35 -4.83
CA PHE A 593 -22.85 -0.42 -6.08
C PHE A 593 -24.12 -0.38 -6.92
N ASP A 594 -25.28 -0.68 -6.32
CA ASP A 594 -26.57 -0.72 -7.03
C ASP A 594 -26.95 0.65 -7.62
N LYS A 595 -26.68 1.71 -6.86
CA LYS A 595 -26.91 3.07 -7.34
C LYS A 595 -25.97 3.42 -8.50
N ALA A 596 -24.70 2.98 -8.46
CA ALA A 596 -23.77 3.21 -9.56
C ALA A 596 -24.25 2.55 -10.87
N ILE A 597 -24.85 1.36 -10.80
CA ILE A 597 -25.46 0.68 -11.94
C ILE A 597 -26.66 1.46 -12.49
N GLN A 598 -27.56 1.95 -11.62
CA GLN A 598 -28.70 2.78 -12.03
C GLN A 598 -28.27 4.07 -12.76
N PHE A 599 -27.13 4.66 -12.37
CA PHE A 599 -26.56 5.80 -13.07
C PHE A 599 -26.10 5.45 -14.50
N VAL A 600 -25.49 4.29 -14.71
CA VAL A 600 -25.05 3.83 -16.04
C VAL A 600 -26.24 3.44 -16.92
N GLU A 601 -27.32 2.93 -16.32
CA GLU A 601 -28.61 2.71 -17.02
C GLU A 601 -29.32 4.04 -17.38
N SER A 602 -28.68 5.19 -17.19
CA SER A 602 -29.17 6.53 -17.56
C SER A 602 -30.46 6.95 -16.85
N GLN A 603 -30.70 6.44 -15.64
CA GLN A 603 -31.87 6.83 -14.83
C GLN A 603 -31.70 8.19 -14.13
N SER A 604 -30.47 8.73 -14.09
CA SER A 604 -30.10 9.96 -13.38
C SER A 604 -28.98 10.73 -14.11
N SER A 605 -28.91 12.06 -13.95
CA SER A 605 -27.93 12.90 -14.67
C SER A 605 -26.56 12.97 -13.99
N LEU A 606 -25.46 12.93 -14.76
CA LEU A 606 -24.08 13.13 -14.26
C LEU A 606 -23.86 14.54 -13.66
N ALA A 607 -24.73 15.51 -13.98
CA ALA A 607 -24.70 16.84 -13.40
C ALA A 607 -25.05 16.84 -11.90
N GLU A 608 -25.90 15.92 -11.44
CA GLU A 608 -26.35 15.81 -10.04
C GLU A 608 -25.23 15.32 -9.10
N ILE A 609 -24.22 14.63 -9.65
CA ILE A 609 -23.04 14.14 -8.92
C ILE A 609 -21.83 15.11 -9.06
N GLY A 610 -21.98 16.17 -9.85
CA GLY A 610 -20.89 17.13 -10.15
C GLY A 610 -19.78 16.54 -11.03
N LEU A 611 -20.13 15.68 -11.99
CA LEU A 611 -19.20 15.00 -12.91
C LEU A 611 -19.31 15.43 -14.41
N PRO A 612 -19.76 16.64 -14.81
CA PRO A 612 -20.01 16.90 -16.23
C PRO A 612 -18.76 16.91 -17.12
N ASN A 613 -17.54 17.03 -16.59
CA ASN A 613 -16.27 17.00 -17.35
C ASN A 613 -15.18 16.08 -16.77
N ALA A 614 -15.39 15.51 -15.57
CA ALA A 614 -14.32 14.87 -14.81
C ALA A 614 -13.95 13.46 -15.31
N ILE A 615 -14.88 12.72 -15.92
CA ILE A 615 -14.61 11.35 -16.40
C ILE A 615 -13.64 11.39 -17.60
N GLY A 616 -13.86 12.30 -18.56
CA GLY A 616 -12.97 12.48 -19.70
C GLY A 616 -11.56 12.98 -19.32
N GLU A 617 -11.46 13.91 -18.36
CA GLU A 617 -10.16 14.39 -17.84
C GLU A 617 -9.44 13.33 -17.00
N TYR A 618 -10.16 12.62 -16.13
CA TYR A 618 -9.60 11.55 -15.29
C TYR A 618 -9.04 10.40 -16.13
N VAL A 619 -9.77 9.97 -17.17
CA VAL A 619 -9.31 8.91 -18.07
C VAL A 619 -8.12 9.35 -18.91
N LYS A 620 -8.07 10.60 -19.40
CA LYS A 620 -6.86 11.14 -20.05
C LYS A 620 -5.66 11.20 -19.10
N THR A 621 -5.89 11.49 -17.82
CA THR A 621 -4.83 11.58 -16.79
C THR A 621 -4.32 10.21 -16.34
N GLU A 622 -5.18 9.19 -16.30
CA GLU A 622 -4.75 7.80 -16.01
C GLU A 622 -4.13 7.11 -17.23
N LEU A 623 -4.63 7.35 -18.45
CA LEU A 623 -4.01 6.85 -19.71
C LEU A 623 -2.61 7.43 -19.94
N SER A 624 -2.38 8.70 -19.55
CA SER A 624 -1.04 9.30 -19.61
C SER A 624 -0.08 8.76 -18.54
N LYS A 625 -0.58 8.22 -17.42
CA LYS A 625 0.23 7.49 -16.45
C LYS A 625 0.55 6.06 -16.89
N SER A 626 -0.41 5.36 -17.53
CA SER A 626 -0.18 4.02 -18.06
C SER A 626 0.76 4.00 -19.28
N ALA A 627 0.83 5.08 -20.06
CA ALA A 627 1.80 5.25 -21.14
C ALA A 627 3.27 5.17 -20.67
N ASN A 628 3.57 5.50 -19.41
CA ASN A 628 4.91 5.39 -18.85
C ASN A 628 5.34 3.94 -18.50
N LEU A 629 4.43 2.97 -18.55
CA LEU A 629 4.78 1.54 -18.44
C LEU A 629 5.08 0.86 -19.80
N ILE A 630 4.73 1.50 -20.91
CA ILE A 630 4.99 0.98 -22.28
C ILE A 630 6.43 1.28 -22.73
N GLY A 631 7.13 2.20 -22.05
CA GLY A 631 8.52 2.58 -22.34
C GLY A 631 9.60 1.53 -22.05
N TYR A 632 9.25 0.34 -21.54
CA TYR A 632 10.22 -0.72 -21.22
C TYR A 632 10.13 -1.99 -22.08
N LEU A 633 9.25 -2.03 -23.09
CA LEU A 633 9.12 -3.17 -24.01
C LEU A 633 8.94 -2.72 -25.46
N ASN A 634 10.00 -2.20 -26.07
CA ASN A 634 10.29 -2.50 -27.48
C ASN A 634 11.76 -2.20 -27.84
N PRO A 635 12.58 -3.22 -28.15
CA PRO A 635 13.80 -3.04 -28.95
C PRO A 635 13.40 -2.93 -30.44
N HIS A 636 14.11 -2.09 -31.20
CA HIS A 636 13.94 -1.83 -32.65
C HIS A 636 12.98 -0.69 -33.04
N THR A 637 13.49 0.54 -32.96
CA THR A 637 13.28 1.53 -34.01
C THR A 637 14.59 1.71 -34.78
N THR A 638 14.73 0.96 -35.87
CA THR A 638 15.66 1.28 -36.96
C THR A 638 15.11 2.45 -37.77
N GLN A 639 15.91 3.52 -37.83
CA GLN A 639 16.17 4.44 -38.95
C GLN A 639 15.03 4.91 -39.88
N GLY A 640 14.95 6.23 -40.06
CA GLY A 640 14.39 6.85 -41.27
C GLY A 640 14.08 8.34 -41.12
N GLU A 641 14.99 9.17 -41.64
CA GLU A 641 15.00 10.65 -41.81
C GLU A 641 15.26 11.56 -40.60
#